data_AF-A0A364KNE0-F1
#
_entry.id   AF-A0A364KNE0-F1
#
_cell.length_a   1.000
_cell.length_b   1.000
_cell.length_c   1.000
_cell.angle_alpha   90.00
_cell.angle_beta   90.00
_cell.angle_gamma   90.00
#
_symmetry.space_group_name_H-M   'P 1'
#
loop_
_entity.id
_entity.type
_entity.pdbx_description
1 polymer ?
#
loop_
_entity_poly.entity_id
_entity_poly.type
_entity_poly.pdbx_seq_one_letter_code
_entity_poly.pdbx_strand_id
1 'polypeptide(L)'
;MPVSSSAARMAARNAGNDHVKDGDDARDDGLEDCADAVDDGHQAATDCAQDGLDLFQYTYEALQREGDIFYKILAADVTSLILQSQSRNDVERATLGRMLCPSLGLASHLTSETQGLGLFGPQALAIDIMTRTCTPLLPANDVSLSLFPRLSLLHARQVAPSSSFKLLTSKHVLSPPINIRKYVDTTDMTTLSSTLPPNTEPQRQASQNPESAYNDDLTAPKRRKRRPGRPLLSFAQLRARKAAREADRRSKSRWKFASQQANPSASLPEEAQSKRRNGSSALEQLPVELLERIFLYALETNFCRASPFLASAVSSERIYRTLIRLAFFKDGSFPQVSVELRHQIKTAHDAIADALKPADYETMRLDETDRVNLQVTILRCRWCTKKRILTQFPALLQMIVWKHWVGAGIVLDPRQQPDLDYILRGSGEDYIRNFPYRDPLEGIGPDGVTYHALTVPLNRVVIYGQRPGIVGIKDTHQVMNIRVIPDYLLRGRRKVDGDGYQFTDEDIDLLEIFRDVYGDDGNGHDVQFSRDALHSGIRTAISTWHERALTSLLRLDEYMLRLRLENAPPPGYPNLSTGIFYAIPQQHFLQAIQLPMPDAMYCFLLLLRCNAESMPPDSSELTQWAMDLSSYRCPPEGNTSDSDVNLARKLGKWLLDFMIELPGSIEESRENPQEKAIFYKGSLNRHTQLGRRFLEEVCPYISRDFQSWENEDKHWVRLVSYNMRKQWFIDVQQ
;
A
#
# COMPACT_ATOMS: atom_id res chain seq x y z
N MET A 1 -49.66 32.43 -29.83
CA MET A 1 -50.53 32.14 -30.99
C MET A 1 -50.78 33.44 -31.76
N PRO A 2 -50.68 33.50 -33.09
CA PRO A 2 -50.10 32.55 -34.06
C PRO A 2 -48.73 33.05 -34.59
N VAL A 3 -47.69 32.24 -34.86
CA VAL A 3 -47.43 31.03 -35.70
C VAL A 3 -46.86 31.39 -37.08
N SER A 4 -45.74 30.71 -37.43
CA SER A 4 -45.15 30.41 -38.76
C SER A 4 -43.76 31.05 -38.97
N SER A 5 -42.65 30.43 -38.58
CA SER A 5 -41.89 29.33 -39.23
C SER A 5 -41.29 29.66 -40.61
N SER A 6 -39.96 29.64 -40.70
CA SER A 6 -39.20 28.90 -41.73
C SER A 6 -37.69 29.02 -41.46
N ALA A 7 -37.01 27.87 -41.51
CA ALA A 7 -35.59 27.69 -41.31
C ALA A 7 -34.85 27.64 -42.66
N ALA A 8 -33.64 28.18 -42.75
CA ALA A 8 -32.60 27.68 -43.65
C ALA A 8 -31.21 28.23 -43.31
N ARG A 9 -30.34 27.31 -42.87
CA ARG A 9 -28.91 27.11 -43.22
C ARG A 9 -28.10 28.34 -43.68
N MET A 10 -27.03 28.64 -42.94
CA MET A 10 -25.76 29.09 -43.52
C MET A 10 -24.56 28.52 -42.75
N ALA A 11 -23.57 28.08 -43.52
CA ALA A 11 -22.34 27.44 -43.11
C ALA A 11 -21.17 28.43 -43.25
N ALA A 12 -20.24 28.44 -42.30
CA ALA A 12 -18.83 28.83 -42.47
C ALA A 12 -18.08 28.50 -41.16
N ARG A 13 -17.35 27.39 -41.11
CA ARG A 13 -15.87 27.30 -41.24
C ARG A 13 -15.09 28.00 -40.13
N ASN A 14 -14.83 27.24 -39.06
CA ASN A 14 -13.66 27.37 -38.19
C ASN A 14 -12.46 26.66 -38.83
N ALA A 15 -11.27 27.26 -38.72
CA ALA A 15 -9.99 26.59 -38.91
C ALA A 15 -9.06 27.01 -37.75
N GLY A 16 -8.98 26.14 -36.74
CA GLY A 16 -7.95 26.17 -35.71
C GLY A 16 -6.73 25.38 -36.18
N ASN A 17 -5.54 25.96 -35.97
CA ASN A 17 -4.25 25.33 -36.17
C ASN A 17 -3.91 24.50 -34.94
N ASP A 18 -3.89 23.17 -35.06
CA ASP A 18 -3.35 22.29 -34.03
C ASP A 18 -2.07 21.59 -34.50
N HIS A 19 -1.11 21.64 -33.58
CA HIS A 19 0.28 21.25 -33.69
C HIS A 19 0.39 19.75 -33.39
N VAL A 20 0.71 18.94 -34.40
CA VAL A 20 0.95 17.49 -34.25
C VAL A 20 2.31 17.26 -33.57
N LYS A 21 2.30 16.56 -32.42
CA LYS A 21 3.46 15.86 -31.87
C LYS A 21 3.31 14.37 -32.16
N ASP A 22 4.27 13.82 -32.89
CA ASP A 22 4.39 12.39 -33.18
C ASP A 22 4.77 11.62 -31.90
N GLY A 23 4.02 10.56 -31.60
CA GLY A 23 4.33 9.55 -30.59
C GLY A 23 4.17 8.16 -31.19
N ASP A 24 5.25 7.37 -31.12
CA ASP A 24 5.35 6.00 -31.63
C ASP A 24 4.49 5.01 -30.82
N ASP A 25 3.37 4.56 -31.41
CA ASP A 25 2.56 3.46 -30.88
C ASP A 25 2.82 2.16 -31.68
N ALA A 26 3.42 1.17 -31.01
CA ALA A 26 3.53 -0.20 -31.48
C ALA A 26 2.16 -0.92 -31.42
N ARG A 27 1.70 -1.44 -32.56
CA ARG A 27 0.41 -2.15 -32.71
C ARG A 27 0.49 -3.60 -32.20
N ASP A 28 -0.53 -3.98 -31.43
CA ASP A 28 -0.80 -5.31 -30.87
C ASP A 28 -1.98 -5.92 -31.67
N ASP A 29 -1.71 -6.93 -32.51
CA ASP A 29 -2.71 -7.64 -33.32
C ASP A 29 -2.79 -9.11 -32.85
N GLY A 30 -3.88 -9.53 -32.21
CA GLY A 30 -4.10 -10.95 -31.90
C GLY A 30 -5.33 -11.25 -31.04
N LEU A 31 -6.53 -11.19 -31.61
CA LEU A 31 -7.78 -11.64 -31.00
C LEU A 31 -8.67 -12.24 -32.09
N GLU A 32 -8.73 -13.56 -32.18
CA GLU A 32 -9.76 -14.34 -32.86
C GLU A 32 -9.49 -15.82 -32.52
N ASP A 33 -10.25 -16.39 -31.58
CA ASP A 33 -10.59 -17.83 -31.46
C ASP A 33 -11.32 -18.09 -30.11
N CYS A 34 -12.61 -17.79 -30.03
CA CYS A 34 -13.49 -18.22 -28.92
C CYS A 34 -14.91 -18.49 -29.45
N ALA A 35 -15.26 -19.74 -29.76
CA ALA A 35 -16.63 -20.09 -30.17
C ALA A 35 -17.12 -21.50 -29.75
N ASP A 36 -16.51 -22.15 -28.75
CA ASP A 36 -16.92 -23.52 -28.32
C ASP A 36 -17.33 -23.63 -26.83
N ALA A 37 -17.61 -22.53 -26.13
CA ALA A 37 -17.80 -22.53 -24.66
C ALA A 37 -19.26 -22.48 -24.15
N VAL A 38 -20.26 -22.83 -24.97
CA VAL A 38 -21.68 -22.55 -24.62
C VAL A 38 -22.41 -23.73 -23.95
N ASP A 39 -21.88 -24.96 -23.99
CA ASP A 39 -22.60 -26.14 -23.44
C ASP A 39 -22.23 -26.51 -21.99
N ASP A 40 -21.16 -25.93 -21.43
CA ASP A 40 -20.74 -26.17 -20.02
C ASP A 40 -21.49 -25.27 -19.00
N GLY A 41 -22.32 -24.32 -19.48
CA GLY A 41 -22.93 -23.27 -18.65
C GLY A 41 -24.09 -23.72 -17.76
N HIS A 42 -24.75 -24.84 -18.06
CA HIS A 42 -25.94 -25.26 -17.31
C HIS A 42 -25.64 -26.14 -16.09
N GLN A 43 -24.49 -26.83 -16.05
CA GLN A 43 -24.08 -27.61 -14.88
C GLN A 43 -23.45 -26.69 -13.80
N ALA A 44 -22.73 -25.63 -14.20
CA ALA A 44 -22.12 -24.66 -13.29
C ALA A 44 -23.14 -23.84 -12.48
N ALA A 45 -24.34 -23.60 -13.01
CA ALA A 45 -25.37 -22.81 -12.33
C ALA A 45 -25.99 -23.54 -11.12
N THR A 46 -26.06 -24.87 -11.16
CA THR A 46 -26.55 -25.70 -10.05
C THR A 46 -25.51 -25.88 -8.95
N ASP A 47 -24.23 -25.97 -9.31
CA ASP A 47 -23.13 -26.11 -8.34
C ASP A 47 -22.86 -24.79 -7.61
N CYS A 48 -22.97 -23.63 -8.29
CA CYS A 48 -22.86 -22.31 -7.65
C CYS A 48 -23.95 -22.00 -6.60
N ALA A 49 -25.15 -22.57 -6.73
CA ALA A 49 -26.23 -22.33 -5.78
C ALA A 49 -26.02 -23.08 -4.45
N GLN A 50 -25.39 -24.26 -4.51
CA GLN A 50 -25.04 -25.05 -3.33
C GLN A 50 -23.82 -24.46 -2.60
N ASP A 51 -22.79 -24.04 -3.36
CA ASP A 51 -21.61 -23.37 -2.81
C ASP A 51 -21.93 -22.03 -2.13
N GLY A 52 -22.96 -21.33 -2.60
CA GLY A 52 -23.43 -20.08 -1.97
C GLY A 52 -24.05 -20.28 -0.58
N LEU A 53 -24.72 -21.42 -0.34
CA LEU A 53 -25.31 -21.76 0.96
C LEU A 53 -24.23 -22.19 1.98
N ASP A 54 -23.24 -22.96 1.54
CA ASP A 54 -22.13 -23.38 2.38
C ASP A 54 -21.20 -22.20 2.72
N LEU A 55 -21.02 -21.24 1.80
CA LEU A 55 -20.28 -20.00 2.04
C LEU A 55 -20.97 -19.09 3.08
N PHE A 56 -22.30 -19.06 3.11
CA PHE A 56 -23.06 -18.25 4.08
C PHE A 56 -22.96 -18.83 5.51
N GLN A 57 -23.07 -20.16 5.64
CA GLN A 57 -22.87 -20.86 6.90
C GLN A 57 -21.44 -20.67 7.44
N TYR A 58 -20.44 -20.78 6.56
CA TYR A 58 -19.02 -20.63 6.90
C TYR A 58 -18.63 -19.20 7.29
N THR A 59 -19.16 -18.19 6.59
CA THR A 59 -18.89 -16.77 6.92
C THR A 59 -19.48 -16.35 8.26
N TYR A 60 -20.63 -16.92 8.64
CA TYR A 60 -21.23 -16.70 9.95
C TYR A 60 -20.37 -17.27 11.10
N GLU A 61 -19.81 -18.48 10.92
CA GLU A 61 -18.92 -19.11 11.91
C GLU A 61 -17.55 -18.42 12.00
N ALA A 62 -17.00 -17.93 10.89
CA ALA A 62 -15.74 -17.19 10.86
C ALA A 62 -15.85 -15.84 11.58
N LEU A 63 -16.95 -15.11 11.37
CA LEU A 63 -17.21 -13.83 12.05
C LEU A 63 -17.38 -14.00 13.57
N GLN A 64 -18.00 -15.09 14.03
CA GLN A 64 -18.07 -15.40 15.46
C GLN A 64 -16.70 -15.69 16.08
N ARG A 65 -15.80 -16.38 15.34
CA ARG A 65 -14.44 -16.69 15.82
C ARG A 65 -13.53 -15.45 15.83
N GLU A 66 -13.65 -14.56 14.85
CA GLU A 66 -12.87 -13.32 14.80
C GLU A 66 -13.25 -12.34 15.93
N GLY A 67 -14.55 -12.26 16.28
CA GLY A 67 -15.00 -11.49 17.44
C GLY A 67 -14.37 -11.98 18.76
N ASP A 68 -14.25 -13.30 18.92
CA ASP A 68 -13.69 -13.93 20.12
C ASP A 68 -12.15 -13.81 20.21
N ILE A 69 -11.45 -13.77 19.07
CA ILE A 69 -10.01 -13.53 19.00
C ILE A 69 -9.67 -12.06 19.29
N PHE A 70 -10.45 -11.12 18.74
CA PHE A 70 -10.26 -9.70 18.96
C PHE A 70 -10.46 -9.33 20.45
N TYR A 71 -11.49 -9.92 21.10
CA TYR A 71 -11.70 -9.76 22.54
C TYR A 71 -10.53 -10.28 23.38
N LYS A 72 -9.88 -11.38 22.97
CA LYS A 72 -8.73 -11.95 23.68
C LYS A 72 -7.46 -11.10 23.55
N ILE A 73 -7.22 -10.50 22.39
CA ILE A 73 -6.09 -9.57 22.17
C ILE A 73 -6.29 -8.30 23.00
N LEU A 74 -7.50 -7.73 22.97
CA LEU A 74 -7.82 -6.52 23.75
C LEU A 74 -7.76 -6.79 25.25
N ALA A 75 -8.18 -7.98 25.70
CA ALA A 75 -8.03 -8.42 27.09
C ALA A 75 -6.55 -8.61 27.49
N ALA A 76 -5.70 -9.13 26.60
CA ALA A 76 -4.27 -9.29 26.86
C ALA A 76 -3.55 -7.93 26.98
N ASP A 77 -3.85 -6.98 26.09
CA ASP A 77 -3.29 -5.62 26.13
C ASP A 77 -3.74 -4.86 27.39
N VAL A 78 -5.02 -4.97 27.77
CA VAL A 78 -5.55 -4.40 29.02
C VAL A 78 -4.92 -5.06 30.24
N THR A 79 -4.71 -6.39 30.22
CA THR A 79 -4.06 -7.11 31.32
C THR A 79 -2.59 -6.72 31.46
N SER A 80 -1.87 -6.51 30.34
CA SER A 80 -0.50 -6.02 30.31
C SER A 80 -0.40 -4.59 30.87
N LEU A 81 -1.33 -3.70 30.49
CA LEU A 81 -1.46 -2.34 31.05
C LEU A 81 -1.77 -2.35 32.55
N ILE A 82 -2.63 -3.26 33.01
CA ILE A 82 -2.94 -3.44 34.43
C ILE A 82 -1.71 -3.93 35.20
N LEU A 83 -0.96 -4.92 34.68
CA LEU A 83 0.26 -5.42 35.29
C LEU A 83 1.38 -4.36 35.32
N GLN A 84 1.51 -3.53 34.29
CA GLN A 84 2.43 -2.39 34.30
C GLN A 84 2.03 -1.31 35.34
N SER A 85 0.73 -1.11 35.57
CA SER A 85 0.21 -0.18 36.59
C SER A 85 0.44 -0.64 38.04
N GLN A 86 0.66 -1.94 38.27
CA GLN A 86 0.98 -2.49 39.59
C GLN A 86 2.35 -2.02 40.10
N SER A 87 3.24 -1.53 39.23
CA SER A 87 4.55 -0.98 39.61
C SER A 87 4.53 0.52 39.98
N ARG A 88 3.39 1.20 39.83
CA ARG A 88 3.27 2.67 39.96
C ARG A 88 2.63 3.10 41.29
N ASN A 89 2.91 4.33 41.71
CA ASN A 89 2.43 4.91 42.96
C ASN A 89 0.90 5.18 42.92
N ASP A 90 0.25 5.21 44.09
CA ASP A 90 -1.22 5.19 44.20
C ASP A 90 -1.95 6.37 43.52
N VAL A 91 -1.29 7.50 43.32
CA VAL A 91 -1.83 8.67 42.60
C VAL A 91 -1.95 8.40 41.09
N GLU A 92 -0.98 7.69 40.50
CA GLU A 92 -1.01 7.31 39.08
C GLU A 92 -2.04 6.20 38.82
N ARG A 93 -2.24 5.29 39.78
CA ARG A 93 -3.30 4.27 39.74
C ARG A 93 -4.70 4.89 39.75
N ALA A 94 -4.92 5.91 40.59
CA ALA A 94 -6.20 6.64 40.63
C ALA A 94 -6.47 7.42 39.33
N THR A 95 -5.41 7.89 38.66
CA THR A 95 -5.50 8.64 37.40
C THR A 95 -5.77 7.71 36.21
N LEU A 96 -5.11 6.56 36.15
CA LEU A 96 -5.39 5.49 35.17
C LEU A 96 -6.80 4.90 35.35
N GLY A 97 -7.24 4.68 36.60
CA GLY A 97 -8.60 4.22 36.88
C GLY A 97 -9.69 5.20 36.44
N ARG A 98 -9.43 6.52 36.50
CA ARG A 98 -10.37 7.54 35.99
C ARG A 98 -10.39 7.65 34.46
N MET A 99 -9.29 7.34 33.78
CA MET A 99 -9.23 7.32 32.31
C MET A 99 -9.88 6.07 31.70
N LEU A 100 -9.84 4.92 32.40
CA LEU A 100 -10.31 3.63 31.88
C LEU A 100 -11.81 3.35 32.12
N CYS A 101 -12.45 4.03 33.09
CA CYS A 101 -13.88 3.83 33.38
C CYS A 101 -14.84 4.29 32.27
N PRO A 102 -14.63 5.42 31.57
CA PRO A 102 -15.53 5.86 30.50
C PRO A 102 -15.42 5.02 29.21
N SER A 103 -14.24 4.47 28.92
CA SER A 103 -13.94 3.73 27.69
C SER A 103 -14.49 2.29 27.67
N LEU A 104 -14.95 1.77 28.80
CA LEU A 104 -15.57 0.44 28.92
C LEU A 104 -17.11 0.45 28.94
N GLY A 105 -17.75 1.63 28.80
CA GLY A 105 -19.21 1.72 28.64
C GLY A 105 -20.07 1.25 29.83
N LEU A 106 -19.52 1.16 31.05
CA LEU A 106 -20.21 0.64 32.24
C LEU A 106 -21.10 1.66 32.98
N ALA A 107 -21.57 2.72 32.31
CA ALA A 107 -22.32 3.79 32.97
C ALA A 107 -23.86 3.58 33.03
N SER A 108 -24.43 2.55 32.40
CA SER A 108 -25.88 2.46 32.20
C SER A 108 -26.65 1.44 33.06
N HIS A 109 -26.02 0.77 34.05
CA HIS A 109 -26.74 -0.19 34.91
C HIS A 109 -26.41 -0.07 36.41
N LEU A 110 -26.39 1.16 36.94
CA LEU A 110 -26.42 1.38 38.38
C LEU A 110 -27.49 2.42 38.75
N THR A 111 -28.75 2.05 38.55
CA THR A 111 -29.85 2.65 39.30
C THR A 111 -30.80 1.56 39.78
N SER A 112 -30.95 1.50 41.10
CA SER A 112 -31.84 0.68 41.91
C SER A 112 -31.31 -0.70 42.36
N GLU A 113 -31.42 -0.89 43.67
CA GLU A 113 -31.25 -2.12 44.46
C GLU A 113 -29.82 -2.61 44.75
N THR A 114 -29.28 -2.14 45.88
CA THR A 114 -28.80 -3.00 46.98
C THR A 114 -28.37 -2.12 48.16
N GLN A 115 -29.31 -1.83 49.06
CA GLN A 115 -28.98 -1.55 50.45
C GLN A 115 -28.70 -2.89 51.14
N GLY A 116 -27.51 -3.01 51.73
CA GLY A 116 -27.20 -4.09 52.68
C GLY A 116 -26.38 -5.23 52.09
N LEU A 117 -25.06 -5.07 52.09
CA LEU A 117 -24.07 -6.07 52.55
C LEU A 117 -22.70 -5.41 52.45
N GLY A 118 -22.06 -5.20 53.60
CA GLY A 118 -20.72 -4.65 53.69
C GLY A 118 -19.65 -5.67 53.30
N LEU A 119 -18.49 -5.14 52.91
CA LEU A 119 -17.20 -5.82 52.77
C LEU A 119 -17.03 -6.79 51.59
N PHE A 120 -17.10 -6.29 50.35
CA PHE A 120 -16.26 -6.81 49.27
C PHE A 120 -15.80 -5.66 48.36
N GLY A 121 -14.48 -5.55 48.14
CA GLY A 121 -13.88 -4.52 47.31
C GLY A 121 -14.17 -4.70 45.80
N PRO A 122 -13.97 -3.66 44.98
CA PRO A 122 -14.34 -3.63 43.55
C PRO A 122 -13.69 -4.73 42.68
N GLN A 123 -12.67 -5.44 43.20
CA GLN A 123 -12.02 -6.57 42.53
C GLN A 123 -12.86 -7.86 42.55
N ALA A 124 -13.67 -8.10 43.58
CA ALA A 124 -14.49 -9.32 43.68
C ALA A 124 -15.69 -9.28 42.72
N LEU A 125 -16.24 -8.09 42.47
CA LEU A 125 -17.38 -7.89 41.57
C LEU A 125 -16.97 -8.05 40.09
N ALA A 126 -15.77 -7.59 39.71
CA ALA A 126 -15.25 -7.74 38.35
C ALA A 126 -14.96 -9.21 37.99
N ILE A 127 -14.52 -10.02 38.96
CA ILE A 127 -14.27 -11.45 38.78
C ILE A 127 -15.61 -12.22 38.70
N ASP A 128 -16.61 -11.93 39.55
CA ASP A 128 -17.92 -12.61 39.48
C ASP A 128 -18.68 -12.29 38.16
N ILE A 129 -18.59 -11.06 37.66
CA ILE A 129 -19.22 -10.67 36.37
C ILE A 129 -18.53 -11.38 35.19
N MET A 130 -17.20 -11.51 35.19
CA MET A 130 -16.48 -12.27 34.14
C MET A 130 -16.77 -13.78 34.20
N THR A 131 -16.97 -14.34 35.40
CA THR A 131 -17.27 -15.77 35.54
C THR A 131 -18.69 -16.12 35.09
N ARG A 132 -19.64 -15.19 35.22
CA ARG A 132 -21.05 -15.38 34.83
C ARG A 132 -21.36 -15.09 33.35
N THR A 133 -20.53 -14.30 32.67
CA THR A 133 -20.73 -13.94 31.25
C THR A 133 -20.07 -14.93 30.29
N CYS A 134 -19.20 -15.81 30.77
CA CYS A 134 -18.50 -16.82 29.97
C CYS A 134 -18.99 -18.24 30.27
N THR A 135 -20.25 -18.56 29.96
CA THR A 135 -20.70 -19.96 29.85
C THR A 135 -21.75 -20.08 28.72
N PRO A 136 -21.48 -20.80 27.61
CA PRO A 136 -22.50 -21.12 26.65
C PRO A 136 -23.26 -22.38 27.10
N LEU A 137 -24.59 -22.31 27.05
CA LEU A 137 -25.53 -23.42 27.25
C LEU A 137 -25.41 -24.41 26.08
N LEU A 138 -25.12 -25.68 26.36
CA LEU A 138 -25.41 -26.83 25.49
C LEU A 138 -26.13 -27.93 26.30
N PRO A 139 -27.00 -28.72 25.65
CA PRO A 139 -28.05 -29.47 26.34
C PRO A 139 -27.54 -30.75 26.98
N ALA A 140 -28.20 -31.12 28.07
CA ALA A 140 -27.98 -32.35 28.81
C ALA A 140 -28.28 -33.59 27.96
N ASN A 141 -27.36 -34.57 27.97
CA ASN A 141 -27.66 -35.97 28.25
C ASN A 141 -26.37 -36.78 28.52
N ASP A 142 -26.38 -37.41 29.69
CA ASP A 142 -25.73 -38.65 30.13
C ASP A 142 -24.20 -38.86 30.18
N VAL A 143 -23.81 -39.39 31.35
CA VAL A 143 -22.70 -40.29 31.71
C VAL A 143 -21.49 -39.70 32.50
N SER A 144 -21.60 -39.88 33.82
CA SER A 144 -20.62 -40.37 34.82
C SER A 144 -19.15 -39.87 34.90
N LEU A 145 -18.87 -39.26 36.07
CA LEU A 145 -17.76 -39.52 37.03
C LEU A 145 -16.31 -39.70 36.50
N SER A 146 -15.39 -38.83 36.95
CA SER A 146 -14.49 -39.11 38.10
C SER A 146 -13.20 -38.27 38.13
N LEU A 147 -12.73 -38.04 39.37
CA LEU A 147 -11.34 -37.82 39.82
C LEU A 147 -10.66 -36.43 39.67
N PHE A 148 -10.61 -35.73 40.81
CA PHE A 148 -9.51 -34.85 41.21
C PHE A 148 -8.82 -35.46 42.45
N PRO A 149 -7.48 -35.38 42.59
CA PRO A 149 -6.85 -35.42 43.88
C PRO A 149 -6.20 -34.08 44.28
N ARG A 150 -6.39 -33.82 45.58
CA ARG A 150 -5.77 -32.86 46.52
C ARG A 150 -4.24 -32.70 46.39
N LEU A 151 -3.74 -31.54 46.88
CA LEU A 151 -2.65 -31.34 47.87
C LEU A 151 -2.52 -29.81 48.10
N SER A 152 -2.94 -29.21 49.22
CA SER A 152 -2.39 -29.17 50.59
C SER A 152 -1.23 -28.18 50.82
N LEU A 153 -1.56 -27.14 51.62
CA LEU A 153 -0.76 -26.27 52.50
C LEU A 153 0.65 -26.74 52.92
N LEU A 154 1.60 -25.78 53.08
CA LEU A 154 2.28 -25.49 54.36
C LEU A 154 3.25 -24.26 54.31
N HIS A 155 3.01 -23.38 55.29
CA HIS A 155 3.95 -22.62 56.14
C HIS A 155 4.65 -21.31 55.70
N ALA A 156 4.44 -20.34 56.59
CA ALA A 156 4.98 -19.00 56.66
C ALA A 156 6.37 -18.95 57.33
N ARG A 157 7.10 -17.86 57.07
CA ARG A 157 8.09 -17.32 58.01
C ARG A 157 8.12 -15.79 57.92
N GLN A 158 7.68 -15.16 59.00
CA GLN A 158 7.82 -13.73 59.29
C GLN A 158 9.28 -13.41 59.68
N VAL A 159 9.77 -12.25 59.24
CA VAL A 159 10.79 -11.46 59.96
C VAL A 159 10.36 -9.99 59.89
N ALA A 160 10.26 -9.35 61.06
CA ALA A 160 9.94 -7.93 61.26
C ALA A 160 11.09 -7.01 60.77
N PRO A 161 10.88 -5.68 60.68
CA PRO A 161 11.14 -4.88 61.88
C PRO A 161 10.19 -3.69 62.09
N SER A 162 10.15 -3.28 63.36
CA SER A 162 9.64 -2.02 63.87
C SER A 162 10.62 -0.87 63.59
N SER A 163 10.10 0.34 63.35
CA SER A 163 10.38 1.58 64.09
C SER A 163 10.19 2.86 63.25
N SER A 164 9.24 3.66 63.73
CA SER A 164 9.14 5.12 63.80
C SER A 164 10.22 6.00 63.15
N PHE A 165 9.81 7.03 62.37
CA PHE A 165 9.85 8.48 62.73
C PHE A 165 10.03 9.43 61.51
N LYS A 166 9.29 10.55 61.60
CA LYS A 166 9.49 11.91 61.04
C LYS A 166 9.06 12.22 59.59
N LEU A 167 7.89 12.86 59.52
CA LEU A 167 7.61 13.99 58.62
C LEU A 167 8.75 15.02 58.67
N LEU A 168 9.26 15.42 57.51
CA LEU A 168 9.80 16.75 57.27
C LEU A 168 9.44 17.18 55.84
N THR A 169 8.74 18.30 55.78
CA THR A 169 8.38 19.08 54.60
C THR A 169 9.61 19.82 54.07
N SER A 170 9.84 19.84 52.75
CA SER A 170 10.55 20.97 52.11
C SER A 170 10.45 20.99 50.59
N LYS A 171 9.75 22.03 50.11
CA LYS A 171 10.04 22.96 49.01
C LYS A 171 10.80 22.50 47.76
N HIS A 172 10.09 22.69 46.64
CA HIS A 172 10.61 22.91 45.29
C HIS A 172 11.79 23.90 45.24
N VAL A 173 12.85 23.51 44.55
CA VAL A 173 13.82 24.41 43.92
C VAL A 173 14.03 23.93 42.48
N LEU A 174 13.70 24.80 41.53
CA LEU A 174 14.02 24.69 40.12
C LEU A 174 15.52 24.89 39.91
N SER A 175 16.14 24.08 39.05
CA SER A 175 17.42 24.39 38.41
C SER A 175 17.53 23.72 37.03
N PRO A 176 18.32 24.31 36.10
CA PRO A 176 18.06 24.32 34.66
C PRO A 176 18.89 23.26 33.87
N PRO A 177 18.71 23.11 32.54
CA PRO A 177 19.28 21.98 31.83
C PRO A 177 20.79 22.12 31.61
N ILE A 178 21.49 21.01 31.82
CA ILE A 178 22.92 20.83 31.58
C ILE A 178 23.13 20.55 30.09
N ASN A 179 23.91 21.42 29.47
CA ASN A 179 24.40 21.30 28.10
C ASN A 179 25.75 20.54 28.14
N ILE A 180 25.84 19.37 27.49
CA ILE A 180 27.11 18.62 27.39
C ILE A 180 27.56 18.62 25.92
N ARG A 181 28.51 19.51 25.63
CA ARG A 181 29.52 19.35 24.56
C ARG A 181 30.53 18.28 24.99
N LYS A 182 30.93 17.42 24.05
CA LYS A 182 32.27 16.79 24.00
C LYS A 182 32.83 17.03 22.60
N TYR A 183 33.84 17.90 22.50
CA TYR A 183 35.27 17.58 22.34
C TYR A 183 35.59 17.01 20.94
N VAL A 184 35.95 17.93 20.04
CA VAL A 184 36.84 17.66 18.90
C VAL A 184 37.97 18.68 19.04
N ASP A 185 39.19 18.17 19.20
CA ASP A 185 40.41 18.97 19.30
C ASP A 185 40.67 19.73 18.00
N THR A 186 40.90 21.03 18.18
CA THR A 186 41.46 21.97 17.22
C THR A 186 42.99 21.88 17.20
N THR A 187 43.58 21.95 16.01
CA THR A 187 44.91 22.55 15.83
C THR A 187 44.77 23.77 14.92
N ASP A 188 45.32 24.87 15.43
CA ASP A 188 45.23 26.25 14.94
C ASP A 188 45.96 26.52 13.62
N MET A 189 45.46 27.49 12.85
CA MET A 189 46.24 28.54 12.20
C MET A 189 45.34 29.77 11.91
N THR A 190 45.43 30.73 12.83
CA THR A 190 45.61 32.18 12.59
C THR A 190 44.80 32.93 11.52
N THR A 191 43.89 33.78 12.04
CA THR A 191 43.71 35.22 11.76
C THR A 191 43.61 35.71 10.30
N LEU A 192 42.48 36.33 9.94
CA LEU A 192 42.38 37.80 9.89
C LEU A 192 40.94 38.27 9.60
N SER A 193 40.68 39.46 10.16
CA SER A 193 39.45 40.21 10.23
C SER A 193 38.96 40.74 8.86
N SER A 194 37.64 40.84 8.67
CA SER A 194 36.91 42.13 8.60
C SER A 194 35.84 42.23 7.49
N THR A 195 34.68 42.74 7.92
CA THR A 195 33.77 43.69 7.23
C THR A 195 33.08 43.29 5.91
N LEU A 196 31.77 43.07 6.02
CA LEU A 196 30.71 43.42 5.05
C LEU A 196 30.90 44.84 4.47
N PRO A 197 30.44 45.17 3.23
CA PRO A 197 29.01 45.49 3.00
C PRO A 197 28.53 45.18 1.54
N PRO A 198 27.49 45.82 0.93
CA PRO A 198 26.29 45.11 0.46
C PRO A 198 25.99 45.27 -1.05
N ASN A 199 24.96 44.54 -1.51
CA ASN A 199 24.08 44.74 -2.67
C ASN A 199 24.46 45.76 -3.76
N THR A 200 24.52 45.31 -5.03
CA THR A 200 23.96 46.07 -6.17
C THR A 200 23.60 45.18 -7.36
N GLU A 201 22.43 45.44 -7.94
CA GLU A 201 21.88 44.86 -9.17
C GLU A 201 22.77 45.08 -10.41
N PRO A 202 22.72 44.20 -11.45
CA PRO A 202 23.40 44.47 -12.71
C PRO A 202 22.49 45.18 -13.72
N GLN A 203 22.80 46.44 -13.97
CA GLN A 203 22.25 47.25 -15.06
C GLN A 203 23.01 46.93 -16.36
N ARG A 204 22.26 46.63 -17.42
CA ARG A 204 22.72 46.52 -18.82
C ARG A 204 23.43 47.80 -19.27
N GLN A 205 24.64 47.68 -19.79
CA GLN A 205 25.16 48.58 -20.83
C GLN A 205 25.94 47.83 -21.89
N ALA A 206 25.62 48.21 -23.13
CA ALA A 206 26.24 47.78 -24.36
C ALA A 206 27.38 48.73 -24.73
N SER A 207 28.51 48.19 -25.20
CA SER A 207 29.42 48.85 -26.13
C SER A 207 30.54 47.87 -26.48
N GLN A 208 30.63 47.45 -27.74
CA GLN A 208 31.57 47.95 -28.76
C GLN A 208 32.86 47.12 -28.82
N ASN A 209 33.01 46.44 -29.96
CA ASN A 209 34.27 45.88 -30.49
C ASN A 209 35.32 47.00 -30.67
N PRO A 210 36.62 46.67 -30.73
CA PRO A 210 37.21 46.32 -32.02
C PRO A 210 38.26 45.18 -32.00
N GLU A 211 38.32 44.53 -33.16
CA GLU A 211 39.48 43.97 -33.88
C GLU A 211 40.69 43.40 -33.12
N SER A 212 40.92 42.09 -33.31
CA SER A 212 42.26 41.63 -33.72
C SER A 212 42.17 40.36 -34.56
N ALA A 213 42.90 40.38 -35.67
CA ALA A 213 43.07 39.30 -36.62
C ALA A 213 43.99 38.19 -36.08
N TYR A 214 43.75 36.93 -36.45
CA TYR A 214 44.72 36.01 -37.09
C TYR A 214 44.14 34.59 -37.24
N ASN A 215 44.37 34.01 -38.44
CA ASN A 215 44.38 32.59 -38.83
C ASN A 215 43.07 31.83 -39.15
N ASP A 216 42.74 31.86 -40.44
CA ASP A 216 42.66 30.68 -41.34
C ASP A 216 43.30 29.39 -40.76
N ASP A 217 42.58 28.27 -40.72
CA ASP A 217 42.53 27.32 -41.86
C ASP A 217 41.81 25.99 -41.48
N LEU A 218 41.03 25.47 -42.44
CA LEU A 218 40.53 24.09 -42.59
C LEU A 218 39.66 23.42 -41.51
N THR A 219 38.33 23.43 -41.71
CA THR A 219 37.52 22.19 -41.78
C THR A 219 36.17 22.45 -42.48
N ALA A 220 36.14 22.19 -43.79
CA ALA A 220 34.92 22.23 -44.59
C ALA A 220 33.96 21.08 -44.20
N PRO A 221 32.69 21.33 -43.81
CA PRO A 221 31.73 20.25 -43.61
C PRO A 221 31.25 19.71 -44.97
N LYS A 222 31.60 18.46 -45.25
CA LYS A 222 31.10 17.68 -46.40
C LYS A 222 29.57 17.69 -46.41
N ARG A 223 28.98 18.42 -47.36
CA ARG A 223 27.55 18.37 -47.70
C ARG A 223 27.13 16.92 -47.97
N ARG A 224 26.40 16.31 -47.03
CA ARG A 224 25.74 15.01 -47.23
C ARG A 224 24.72 15.14 -48.37
N LYS A 225 24.92 14.42 -49.46
CA LYS A 225 23.95 14.28 -50.56
C LYS A 225 22.64 13.72 -49.97
N ARG A 226 21.58 14.54 -49.96
CA ARG A 226 20.22 14.09 -49.62
C ARG A 226 19.83 12.96 -50.58
N ARG A 227 19.45 11.81 -50.03
CA ARG A 227 18.92 10.69 -50.82
C ARG A 227 17.65 11.19 -51.53
N PRO A 228 17.47 10.92 -52.85
CA PRO A 228 16.25 11.28 -53.54
C PRO A 228 15.06 10.63 -52.83
N GLY A 229 14.06 11.45 -52.50
CA GLY A 229 12.85 11.00 -51.81
C GLY A 229 12.20 9.86 -52.59
N ARG A 230 11.80 8.80 -51.87
CA ARG A 230 11.03 7.72 -52.47
C ARG A 230 9.75 8.31 -53.07
N PRO A 231 9.40 7.97 -54.31
CA PRO A 231 8.14 8.42 -54.90
C PRO A 231 6.98 7.91 -54.05
N LEU A 232 6.06 8.82 -53.72
CA LEU A 232 4.82 8.47 -53.04
C LEU A 232 4.06 7.48 -53.94
N LEU A 233 3.88 6.26 -53.45
CA LEU A 233 3.10 5.25 -54.14
C LEU A 233 1.66 5.74 -54.26
N SER A 234 1.04 5.54 -55.42
CA SER A 234 -0.36 5.88 -55.60
C SER A 234 -1.24 5.02 -54.69
N PHE A 235 -2.46 5.49 -54.37
CA PHE A 235 -3.42 4.72 -53.59
C PHE A 235 -3.72 3.34 -54.21
N ALA A 236 -3.66 3.22 -55.54
CA ALA A 236 -3.78 1.94 -56.24
C ALA A 236 -2.62 0.99 -55.94
N GLN A 237 -1.38 1.49 -55.89
CA GLN A 237 -0.19 0.70 -55.55
C GLN A 237 -0.20 0.28 -54.07
N LEU A 238 -0.70 1.13 -53.17
CA LEU A 238 -0.90 0.77 -51.76
C LEU A 238 -1.95 -0.34 -51.60
N ARG A 239 -3.07 -0.27 -52.32
CA ARG A 239 -4.09 -1.35 -52.33
C ARG A 239 -3.56 -2.65 -52.92
N ALA A 240 -2.84 -2.59 -54.04
CA ALA A 240 -2.22 -3.77 -54.65
C ALA A 240 -1.21 -4.43 -53.69
N ARG A 241 -0.42 -3.63 -52.97
CA ARG A 241 0.53 -4.14 -51.98
C ARG A 241 -0.16 -4.75 -50.75
N LYS A 242 -1.30 -4.18 -50.32
CA LYS A 242 -2.12 -4.77 -49.25
C LYS A 242 -2.71 -6.13 -49.70
N ALA A 243 -3.29 -6.18 -50.90
CA ALA A 243 -3.83 -7.42 -51.46
C ALA A 243 -2.77 -8.52 -51.64
N ALA A 244 -1.55 -8.16 -52.07
CA ALA A 244 -0.44 -9.11 -52.18
C ALA A 244 -0.01 -9.68 -50.81
N ARG A 245 0.02 -8.85 -49.76
CA ARG A 245 0.32 -9.33 -48.39
C ARG A 245 -0.77 -10.25 -47.84
N GLU A 246 -2.02 -9.99 -48.19
CA GLU A 246 -3.17 -10.78 -47.77
C GLU A 246 -3.21 -12.13 -48.48
N ALA A 247 -2.86 -12.17 -49.77
CA ALA A 247 -2.66 -13.40 -50.53
C ALA A 247 -1.52 -14.26 -49.96
N ASP A 248 -0.40 -13.65 -49.55
CA ASP A 248 0.73 -14.35 -48.92
C ASP A 248 0.39 -14.88 -47.51
N ARG A 249 -0.47 -14.18 -46.75
CA ARG A 249 -1.01 -14.71 -45.48
C ARG A 249 -1.91 -15.92 -45.72
N ARG A 250 -2.78 -15.88 -46.73
CA ARG A 250 -3.67 -17.01 -47.09
C ARG A 250 -2.88 -18.24 -47.57
N SER A 251 -1.80 -18.04 -48.33
CA SER A 251 -0.95 -19.16 -48.77
C SER A 251 -0.24 -19.85 -47.59
N LYS A 252 0.22 -19.08 -46.59
CA LYS A 252 0.86 -19.61 -45.37
C LYS A 252 -0.10 -20.31 -44.42
N SER A 253 -1.35 -19.86 -44.33
CA SER A 253 -2.42 -20.53 -43.56
C SER A 253 -2.77 -21.91 -44.16
N ARG A 254 -2.78 -22.03 -45.49
CA ARG A 254 -3.12 -23.28 -46.21
C ARG A 254 -2.15 -24.43 -45.93
N TRP A 255 -0.89 -24.14 -45.58
CA TRP A 255 0.09 -25.17 -45.21
C TRP A 255 -0.13 -25.77 -43.81
N LYS A 256 -0.85 -25.08 -42.91
CA LYS A 256 -1.09 -25.60 -41.55
C LYS A 256 -2.18 -26.67 -41.51
N PHE A 257 -3.21 -26.54 -42.33
CA PHE A 257 -4.33 -27.51 -42.36
C PHE A 257 -4.03 -28.82 -43.12
N ALA A 258 -3.07 -28.84 -44.05
CA ALA A 258 -2.73 -30.05 -44.79
C ALA A 258 -1.90 -31.08 -43.96
N SER A 259 -1.41 -30.70 -42.77
CA SER A 259 -0.53 -31.56 -41.96
C SER A 259 -1.25 -32.46 -40.96
N GLN A 260 -2.57 -32.34 -40.79
CA GLN A 260 -3.33 -33.08 -39.78
C GLN A 260 -4.08 -34.33 -40.29
N GLN A 261 -3.95 -34.71 -41.58
CA GLN A 261 -4.64 -35.89 -42.14
C GLN A 261 -3.71 -36.99 -42.70
N ALA A 262 -2.43 -37.00 -42.33
CA ALA A 262 -1.52 -38.09 -42.73
C ALA A 262 -1.22 -39.03 -41.54
N ASN A 263 -1.62 -40.29 -41.68
CA ASN A 263 -1.41 -41.40 -40.74
C ASN A 263 0.05 -41.56 -40.29
N PRO A 264 0.32 -41.98 -39.04
CA PRO A 264 1.67 -42.11 -38.48
C PRO A 264 2.21 -43.53 -38.70
N SER A 265 2.80 -43.82 -39.85
CA SER A 265 3.59 -45.05 -40.05
C SER A 265 4.44 -44.97 -41.32
N ALA A 266 5.53 -44.20 -41.26
CA ALA A 266 6.73 -44.41 -42.08
C ALA A 266 7.80 -43.45 -41.58
N SER A 267 8.97 -43.99 -41.27
CA SER A 267 10.22 -43.27 -40.99
C SER A 267 10.43 -42.10 -41.98
N LEU A 268 10.25 -40.88 -41.48
CA LEU A 268 10.55 -39.66 -42.21
C LEU A 268 12.08 -39.49 -42.35
N PRO A 269 12.58 -39.00 -43.50
CA PRO A 269 14.01 -38.83 -43.72
C PRO A 269 14.57 -37.67 -42.90
N GLU A 270 15.71 -37.94 -42.27
CA GLU A 270 16.55 -37.05 -41.46
C GLU A 270 16.89 -35.70 -42.15
N GLU A 271 16.75 -35.63 -43.47
CA GLU A 271 17.02 -34.44 -44.29
C GLU A 271 15.96 -33.32 -44.20
N ALA A 272 14.75 -33.60 -43.72
CA ALA A 272 13.72 -32.56 -43.56
C ALA A 272 13.89 -31.74 -42.26
N GLN A 273 14.59 -32.29 -41.25
CA GLN A 273 14.91 -31.57 -40.01
C GLN A 273 16.14 -30.67 -40.14
N SER A 274 17.07 -30.96 -41.06
CA SER A 274 18.26 -30.12 -41.27
C SER A 274 17.94 -28.76 -41.90
N LYS A 275 16.88 -28.66 -42.71
CA LYS A 275 16.49 -27.38 -43.36
C LYS A 275 15.78 -26.37 -42.46
N ARG A 276 15.31 -26.77 -41.27
CA ARG A 276 14.76 -25.84 -40.26
C ARG A 276 15.82 -25.26 -39.32
N ARG A 277 17.08 -25.71 -39.40
CA ARG A 277 18.17 -25.30 -38.48
C ARG A 277 19.01 -24.11 -38.96
N ASN A 278 18.76 -23.56 -40.15
CA ASN A 278 19.62 -22.53 -40.76
C ASN A 278 19.22 -21.08 -40.42
N GLY A 279 18.57 -20.84 -39.28
CA GLY A 279 18.11 -19.50 -38.92
C GLY A 279 18.17 -19.14 -37.44
N SER A 280 18.58 -20.05 -36.54
CA SER A 280 18.73 -19.69 -35.13
C SER A 280 20.04 -18.97 -34.91
N SER A 281 19.99 -17.83 -34.21
CA SER A 281 21.19 -17.12 -33.79
C SER A 281 22.05 -18.00 -32.87
N ALA A 282 23.35 -17.74 -32.79
CA ALA A 282 24.24 -18.47 -31.87
C ALA A 282 23.74 -18.40 -30.41
N LEU A 283 23.06 -17.31 -30.04
CA LEU A 283 22.44 -17.14 -28.72
C LEU A 283 21.27 -18.12 -28.52
N GLU A 284 20.39 -18.29 -29.51
CA GLU A 284 19.25 -19.23 -29.43
C GLU A 284 19.68 -20.71 -29.46
N GLN A 285 20.93 -21.00 -29.82
CA GLN A 285 21.48 -22.35 -29.76
C GLN A 285 22.00 -22.72 -28.36
N LEU A 286 22.05 -21.76 -27.43
CA LEU A 286 22.46 -22.05 -26.06
C LEU A 286 21.40 -22.89 -25.33
N PRO A 287 21.83 -23.76 -24.40
CA PRO A 287 20.93 -24.41 -23.46
C PRO A 287 20.07 -23.40 -22.69
N VAL A 288 18.84 -23.80 -22.38
CA VAL A 288 17.85 -22.95 -21.70
C VAL A 288 18.39 -22.44 -20.37
N GLU A 289 19.15 -23.25 -19.64
CA GLU A 289 19.74 -22.89 -18.35
C GLU A 289 20.77 -21.76 -18.49
N LEU A 290 21.53 -21.73 -19.60
CA LEU A 290 22.45 -20.64 -19.88
C LEU A 290 21.70 -19.38 -20.31
N LEU A 291 20.61 -19.52 -21.06
CA LEU A 291 19.75 -18.38 -21.43
C LEU A 291 19.09 -17.75 -20.21
N GLU A 292 18.53 -18.56 -19.32
CA GLU A 292 17.99 -18.14 -18.02
C GLU A 292 19.06 -17.43 -17.18
N ARG A 293 20.28 -17.99 -17.12
CA ARG A 293 21.40 -17.35 -16.41
C ARG A 293 21.77 -16.01 -17.03
N ILE A 294 21.99 -15.94 -18.35
CA ILE A 294 22.31 -14.68 -19.05
C ILE A 294 21.24 -13.64 -18.78
N PHE A 295 19.96 -14.03 -18.86
CA PHE A 295 18.84 -13.14 -18.58
C PHE A 295 18.85 -12.63 -17.13
N LEU A 296 19.08 -13.51 -16.14
CA LEU A 296 19.14 -13.12 -14.74
C LEU A 296 20.32 -12.18 -14.45
N TYR A 297 21.49 -12.39 -15.04
CA TYR A 297 22.62 -11.45 -14.87
C TYR A 297 22.37 -10.10 -15.54
N ALA A 298 21.63 -10.06 -16.65
CA ALA A 298 21.34 -8.83 -17.37
C ALA A 298 20.13 -8.06 -16.82
N LEU A 299 19.15 -8.77 -16.23
CA LEU A 299 17.84 -8.25 -15.79
C LEU A 299 17.10 -7.41 -16.85
N GLU A 300 17.40 -7.64 -18.13
CA GLU A 300 16.91 -6.85 -19.25
C GLU A 300 15.69 -7.50 -19.90
N THR A 301 14.49 -6.94 -19.68
CA THR A 301 13.25 -7.50 -20.25
C THR A 301 13.17 -7.42 -21.77
N ASN A 302 13.95 -6.54 -22.41
CA ASN A 302 14.06 -6.53 -23.86
C ASN A 302 14.72 -7.81 -24.42
N PHE A 303 15.44 -8.59 -23.59
CA PHE A 303 15.98 -9.90 -23.97
C PHE A 303 14.87 -10.85 -24.45
N CYS A 304 13.75 -10.89 -23.73
CA CYS A 304 12.58 -11.71 -24.11
C CYS A 304 11.97 -11.24 -25.44
N ARG A 305 12.09 -9.94 -25.76
CA ARG A 305 11.51 -9.37 -27.00
C ARG A 305 12.37 -9.61 -28.23
N ALA A 306 13.64 -9.96 -28.06
CA ALA A 306 14.56 -10.19 -29.16
C ALA A 306 14.19 -11.43 -29.99
N SER A 307 13.59 -12.44 -29.36
CA SER A 307 13.16 -13.67 -30.03
C SER A 307 12.06 -14.40 -29.26
N PRO A 308 11.05 -14.98 -29.94
CA PRO A 308 10.06 -15.86 -29.31
C PRO A 308 10.69 -17.08 -28.61
N PHE A 309 11.81 -17.59 -29.11
CA PHE A 309 12.52 -18.71 -28.47
C PHE A 309 13.11 -18.27 -27.13
N LEU A 310 13.78 -17.12 -27.12
CA LEU A 310 14.34 -16.54 -25.89
C LEU A 310 13.25 -16.21 -24.88
N ALA A 311 12.14 -15.61 -25.32
CA ALA A 311 10.96 -15.40 -24.48
C ALA A 311 10.52 -16.72 -23.84
N SER A 312 10.28 -17.76 -24.62
CA SER A 312 9.84 -19.05 -24.09
C SER A 312 10.85 -19.67 -23.13
N ALA A 313 12.16 -19.53 -23.39
CA ALA A 313 13.22 -20.07 -22.56
C ALA A 313 13.27 -19.43 -21.17
N VAL A 314 13.03 -18.12 -21.07
CA VAL A 314 13.12 -17.38 -19.79
C VAL A 314 11.75 -17.09 -19.14
N SER A 315 10.66 -17.52 -19.77
CA SER A 315 9.29 -17.36 -19.28
C SER A 315 8.84 -18.50 -18.35
N SER A 316 9.76 -19.04 -17.55
CA SER A 316 9.46 -20.12 -16.60
C SER A 316 8.97 -19.57 -15.26
N GLU A 317 8.09 -20.32 -14.56
CA GLU A 317 7.60 -19.93 -13.24
C GLU A 317 8.74 -19.71 -12.23
N ARG A 318 9.80 -20.51 -12.39
CA ARG A 318 11.01 -20.40 -11.60
C ARG A 318 11.74 -19.06 -11.81
N ILE A 319 11.74 -18.52 -13.01
CA ILE A 319 12.34 -17.20 -13.28
C ILE A 319 11.46 -16.10 -12.70
N TYR A 320 10.14 -16.16 -12.90
CA TYR A 320 9.22 -15.15 -12.40
C TYR A 320 9.26 -15.01 -10.88
N ARG A 321 9.23 -16.12 -10.13
CA ARG A 321 9.36 -16.09 -8.66
C ARG A 321 10.70 -15.50 -8.22
N THR A 322 11.79 -15.82 -8.92
CA THR A 322 13.13 -15.32 -8.60
C THR A 322 13.21 -13.82 -8.84
N LEU A 323 12.68 -13.31 -9.96
CA LEU A 323 12.63 -11.87 -10.24
C LEU A 323 11.83 -11.11 -9.20
N ILE A 324 10.66 -11.62 -8.80
CA ILE A 324 9.83 -11.00 -7.75
C ILE A 324 10.61 -10.97 -6.42
N ARG A 325 11.20 -12.10 -6.02
CA ARG A 325 11.99 -12.17 -4.78
C ARG A 325 13.18 -11.21 -4.81
N LEU A 326 13.95 -11.17 -5.90
CA LEU A 326 15.07 -10.25 -6.07
C LEU A 326 14.63 -8.78 -6.00
N ALA A 327 13.50 -8.44 -6.64
CA ALA A 327 13.00 -7.08 -6.68
C ALA A 327 12.54 -6.59 -5.29
N PHE A 328 11.89 -7.45 -4.50
CA PHE A 328 11.26 -7.04 -3.25
C PHE A 328 12.01 -7.42 -1.97
N PHE A 329 12.99 -8.31 -2.02
CA PHE A 329 13.80 -8.68 -0.85
C PHE A 329 14.95 -7.70 -0.62
N LYS A 330 14.92 -6.94 0.47
CA LYS A 330 15.97 -5.97 0.81
C LYS A 330 17.23 -6.66 1.33
N ASP A 331 18.25 -6.74 0.47
CA ASP A 331 19.54 -7.29 0.88
C ASP A 331 20.47 -6.24 1.52
N GLY A 332 20.26 -5.89 2.80
CA GLY A 332 21.26 -5.17 3.61
C GLY A 332 22.44 -6.04 4.08
N SER A 333 23.57 -5.44 4.47
CA SER A 333 24.72 -6.19 5.00
C SER A 333 24.37 -6.93 6.30
N PHE A 334 24.89 -8.15 6.46
CA PHE A 334 24.85 -8.83 7.75
C PHE A 334 25.66 -8.00 8.77
N PRO A 335 25.22 -7.93 10.03
CA PRO A 335 26.03 -7.32 11.08
C PRO A 335 27.42 -7.99 11.13
N GLN A 336 28.46 -7.22 11.46
CA GLN A 336 29.78 -7.81 11.67
C GLN A 336 29.77 -8.56 13.00
N VAL A 337 29.90 -9.89 12.96
CA VAL A 337 29.79 -10.73 14.17
C VAL A 337 31.00 -11.64 14.37
N SER A 338 31.12 -12.17 15.60
CA SER A 338 32.17 -13.05 16.08
C SER A 338 32.34 -14.33 15.24
N VAL A 339 33.49 -15.00 15.40
CA VAL A 339 33.85 -16.21 14.65
C VAL A 339 32.85 -17.36 14.86
N GLU A 340 32.26 -17.46 16.04
CA GLU A 340 31.29 -18.50 16.40
C GLU A 340 29.96 -18.36 15.63
N LEU A 341 29.55 -17.14 15.28
CA LEU A 341 28.32 -16.89 14.53
C LEU A 341 28.44 -17.16 13.02
N ARG A 342 29.66 -17.38 12.52
CA ARG A 342 29.90 -17.60 11.09
C ARG A 342 29.10 -18.77 10.53
N HIS A 343 28.87 -19.81 11.33
CA HIS A 343 28.08 -20.95 10.88
C HIS A 343 26.60 -20.59 10.68
N GLN A 344 25.99 -19.89 11.63
CA GLN A 344 24.58 -19.48 11.53
C GLN A 344 24.36 -18.47 10.40
N ILE A 345 25.26 -17.50 10.26
CA ILE A 345 25.27 -16.56 9.12
C ILE A 345 25.36 -17.32 7.81
N LYS A 346 26.26 -18.31 7.71
CA LYS A 346 26.38 -19.14 6.52
C LYS A 346 25.11 -19.94 6.24
N THR A 347 24.52 -20.57 7.25
CA THR A 347 23.27 -21.31 7.09
C THR A 347 22.12 -20.42 6.61
N ALA A 348 21.96 -19.23 7.21
CA ALA A 348 20.97 -18.25 6.77
C ALA A 348 21.24 -17.77 5.33
N HIS A 349 22.51 -17.51 5.00
CA HIS A 349 22.93 -17.12 3.67
C HIS A 349 22.62 -18.19 2.62
N ASP A 350 22.96 -19.45 2.91
CA ASP A 350 22.72 -20.60 2.04
C ASP A 350 21.21 -20.81 1.82
N ALA A 351 20.40 -20.67 2.87
CA ALA A 351 18.94 -20.76 2.77
C ALA A 351 18.33 -19.63 1.90
N ILE A 352 18.83 -18.40 2.03
CA ILE A 352 18.40 -17.27 1.19
C ILE A 352 18.85 -17.47 -0.26
N ALA A 353 20.08 -17.95 -0.48
CA ALA A 353 20.59 -18.28 -1.81
C ALA A 353 19.74 -19.37 -2.47
N ASP A 354 19.35 -20.40 -1.72
CA ASP A 354 18.46 -21.46 -2.19
C ASP A 354 17.08 -20.93 -2.58
N ALA A 355 16.52 -20.00 -1.79
CA ALA A 355 15.25 -19.34 -2.11
C ALA A 355 15.33 -18.48 -3.38
N LEU A 356 16.51 -18.01 -3.78
CA LEU A 356 16.70 -17.17 -4.97
C LEU A 356 17.04 -17.97 -6.24
N LYS A 357 17.33 -19.28 -6.14
CA LYS A 357 17.63 -20.13 -7.30
C LYS A 357 16.54 -20.03 -8.40
N PRO A 358 16.93 -19.72 -9.65
CA PRO A 358 18.24 -19.94 -10.25
C PRO A 358 19.24 -18.78 -10.14
N ALA A 359 18.85 -17.64 -9.56
CA ALA A 359 19.76 -16.52 -9.42
C ALA A 359 20.93 -16.87 -8.51
N ASP A 360 22.10 -16.37 -8.88
CA ASP A 360 23.31 -16.47 -8.08
C ASP A 360 23.34 -15.33 -7.08
N TYR A 361 22.92 -15.61 -5.84
CA TYR A 361 22.78 -14.60 -4.80
C TYR A 361 24.07 -13.86 -4.47
N GLU A 362 25.23 -14.51 -4.60
CA GLU A 362 26.52 -13.89 -4.27
C GLU A 362 26.89 -12.80 -5.28
N THR A 363 26.60 -13.04 -6.56
CA THR A 363 26.96 -12.13 -7.64
C THR A 363 25.85 -11.16 -8.02
N MET A 364 24.58 -11.46 -7.68
CA MET A 364 23.40 -10.69 -8.08
C MET A 364 22.80 -9.84 -6.95
N ARG A 365 23.63 -9.34 -6.03
CA ARG A 365 23.18 -8.36 -5.04
C ARG A 365 22.84 -7.04 -5.72
N LEU A 366 21.55 -6.70 -5.71
CA LEU A 366 21.07 -5.44 -6.28
C LEU A 366 21.28 -4.31 -5.28
N ASP A 367 21.92 -3.24 -5.77
CA ASP A 367 21.88 -1.96 -5.08
C ASP A 367 20.45 -1.38 -5.09
N GLU A 368 20.26 -0.24 -4.44
CA GLU A 368 18.93 0.37 -4.35
C GLU A 368 18.42 0.88 -5.71
N THR A 369 19.30 1.33 -6.59
CA THR A 369 18.94 1.88 -7.90
C THR A 369 18.51 0.77 -8.86
N ASP A 370 19.27 -0.32 -8.93
CA ASP A 370 18.97 -1.50 -9.74
C ASP A 370 17.71 -2.19 -9.26
N ARG A 371 17.46 -2.18 -7.95
CA ARG A 371 16.21 -2.68 -7.37
C ARG A 371 14.99 -1.87 -7.81
N VAL A 372 15.08 -0.54 -7.74
CA VAL A 372 14.04 0.38 -8.25
C VAL A 372 13.78 0.11 -9.73
N ASN A 373 14.84 0.01 -10.54
CA ASN A 373 14.74 -0.28 -11.97
C ASN A 373 14.10 -1.64 -12.24
N LEU A 374 14.48 -2.67 -11.48
CA LEU A 374 13.88 -4.00 -11.59
C LEU A 374 12.40 -3.97 -11.23
N GLN A 375 12.00 -3.34 -10.12
CA GLN A 375 10.60 -3.21 -9.73
C GLN A 375 9.76 -2.51 -10.81
N VAL A 376 10.24 -1.38 -11.33
CA VAL A 376 9.59 -0.65 -12.44
C VAL A 376 9.40 -1.57 -13.65
N THR A 377 10.43 -2.33 -13.98
CA THR A 377 10.46 -3.17 -15.16
C THR A 377 9.52 -4.37 -15.04
N ILE A 378 9.57 -5.10 -13.93
CA ILE A 378 8.72 -6.29 -13.75
C ILE A 378 7.25 -5.92 -13.56
N LEU A 379 6.93 -4.83 -12.84
CA LEU A 379 5.54 -4.44 -12.60
C LEU A 379 4.84 -3.96 -13.89
N ARG A 380 5.60 -3.50 -14.88
CA ARG A 380 5.06 -3.19 -16.22
C ARG A 380 4.77 -4.43 -17.05
N CYS A 381 5.29 -5.60 -16.67
CA CYS A 381 5.12 -6.82 -17.43
C CYS A 381 3.76 -7.46 -17.16
N ARG A 382 3.06 -7.90 -18.21
CA ARG A 382 1.76 -8.59 -18.11
C ARG A 382 1.81 -9.88 -17.27
N TRP A 383 2.97 -10.54 -17.21
CA TRP A 383 3.14 -11.74 -16.39
C TRP A 383 3.23 -11.42 -14.89
N CYS A 384 3.52 -10.19 -14.47
CA CYS A 384 3.64 -9.84 -13.06
C CYS A 384 2.25 -9.49 -12.51
N THR A 385 1.49 -10.53 -12.15
CA THR A 385 0.11 -10.40 -11.63
C THR A 385 0.08 -10.30 -10.11
N LYS A 386 -1.05 -9.81 -9.57
CA LYS A 386 -1.28 -9.75 -8.11
C LYS A 386 -1.07 -11.11 -7.46
N LYS A 387 -1.68 -12.16 -8.05
CA LYS A 387 -1.59 -13.54 -7.56
C LYS A 387 -0.14 -14.01 -7.45
N ARG A 388 0.68 -13.81 -8.49
CA ARG A 388 2.09 -14.23 -8.50
C ARG A 388 2.90 -13.52 -7.44
N ILE A 389 2.65 -12.22 -7.24
CA ILE A 389 3.28 -11.43 -6.18
C ILE A 389 2.92 -12.01 -4.82
N LEU A 390 1.62 -12.22 -4.55
CA LEU A 390 1.10 -12.78 -3.29
C LEU A 390 1.66 -14.17 -2.97
N THR A 391 1.83 -15.05 -3.96
CA THR A 391 2.44 -16.38 -3.78
C THR A 391 3.88 -16.31 -3.28
N GLN A 392 4.60 -15.19 -3.49
CA GLN A 392 5.99 -15.05 -3.01
C GLN A 392 6.12 -14.56 -1.56
N PHE A 393 5.03 -14.12 -0.93
CA PHE A 393 5.11 -13.53 0.41
C PHE A 393 5.66 -14.48 1.48
N PRO A 394 5.25 -15.76 1.56
CA PRO A 394 5.83 -16.68 2.54
C PRO A 394 7.34 -16.82 2.38
N ALA A 395 7.82 -16.93 1.13
CA ALA A 395 9.25 -17.03 0.85
C ALA A 395 10.00 -15.73 1.23
N LEU A 396 9.42 -14.56 0.94
CA LEU A 396 9.99 -13.27 1.34
C LEU A 396 10.06 -13.14 2.88
N LEU A 397 9.00 -13.52 3.57
CA LEU A 397 8.95 -13.55 5.03
C LEU A 397 10.01 -14.48 5.61
N GLN A 398 10.15 -15.69 5.07
CA GLN A 398 11.19 -16.64 5.47
C GLN A 398 12.59 -16.05 5.27
N MET A 399 12.85 -15.42 4.13
CA MET A 399 14.15 -14.80 3.86
C MET A 399 14.47 -13.70 4.87
N ILE A 400 13.47 -12.94 5.32
CA ILE A 400 13.64 -11.92 6.37
C ILE A 400 13.94 -12.56 7.72
N VAL A 401 13.21 -13.61 8.11
CA VAL A 401 13.46 -14.33 9.38
C VAL A 401 14.84 -14.99 9.35
N TRP A 402 15.20 -15.67 8.27
CA TRP A 402 16.55 -16.22 8.08
C TRP A 402 17.61 -15.15 8.25
N LYS A 403 17.40 -13.97 7.65
CA LYS A 403 18.39 -12.90 7.70
C LYS A 403 18.51 -12.22 9.06
N HIS A 404 17.39 -11.74 9.59
CA HIS A 404 17.36 -10.81 10.72
C HIS A 404 17.22 -11.52 12.07
N TRP A 405 16.78 -12.78 12.08
CA TRP A 405 16.75 -13.60 13.30
C TRP A 405 17.92 -14.57 13.33
N VAL A 406 17.93 -15.53 12.39
CA VAL A 406 18.95 -16.60 12.39
C VAL A 406 20.33 -16.08 12.01
N GLY A 407 20.41 -15.22 10.99
CA GLY A 407 21.65 -14.59 10.53
C GLY A 407 22.19 -13.54 11.50
N ALA A 408 21.36 -13.01 12.41
CA ALA A 408 21.81 -12.20 13.54
C ALA A 408 22.32 -13.05 14.72
N GLY A 409 22.19 -14.38 14.62
CA GLY A 409 22.57 -15.36 15.63
C GLY A 409 21.77 -15.29 16.92
N ILE A 410 20.49 -14.91 16.80
CA ILE A 410 19.55 -14.94 17.91
C ILE A 410 19.17 -16.40 18.16
N VAL A 411 19.55 -16.92 19.32
CA VAL A 411 19.26 -18.30 19.73
C VAL A 411 17.89 -18.32 20.40
N LEU A 412 16.95 -19.04 19.80
CA LEU A 412 15.57 -19.14 20.27
C LEU A 412 15.47 -20.01 21.54
N ASP A 413 14.46 -19.75 22.38
CA ASP A 413 14.04 -20.72 23.40
C ASP A 413 13.71 -22.07 22.73
N PRO A 414 14.31 -23.19 23.16
CA PRO A 414 14.02 -24.52 22.64
C PRO A 414 12.52 -24.87 22.55
N ARG A 415 11.68 -24.28 23.41
CA ARG A 415 10.23 -24.47 23.42
C ARG A 415 9.54 -23.87 22.20
N GLN A 416 10.07 -22.78 21.66
CA GLN A 416 9.52 -22.07 20.50
C GLN A 416 10.16 -22.52 19.18
N GLN A 417 11.16 -23.41 19.23
CA GLN A 417 11.80 -23.98 18.03
C GLN A 417 10.80 -24.57 17.03
N PRO A 418 9.72 -25.28 17.44
CA PRO A 418 8.70 -25.75 16.51
C PRO A 418 7.99 -24.62 15.76
N ASP A 419 7.78 -23.46 16.41
CA ASP A 419 7.11 -22.31 15.81
C ASP A 419 8.02 -21.63 14.77
N LEU A 420 9.31 -21.50 15.08
CA LEU A 420 10.30 -21.01 14.11
C LEU A 420 10.44 -21.99 12.94
N ASP A 421 10.55 -23.29 13.21
CA ASP A 421 10.59 -24.32 12.17
C ASP A 421 9.34 -24.27 11.29
N TYR A 422 8.16 -24.04 11.88
CA TYR A 422 6.92 -23.86 11.14
C TYR A 422 6.97 -22.61 10.24
N ILE A 423 7.44 -21.48 10.78
CA ILE A 423 7.66 -20.23 10.02
C ILE A 423 8.58 -20.47 8.81
N LEU A 424 9.69 -21.19 9.04
CA LEU A 424 10.75 -21.45 8.05
C LEU A 424 10.41 -22.54 7.04
N ARG A 425 9.55 -23.51 7.40
CA ARG A 425 9.05 -24.55 6.48
C ARG A 425 7.83 -24.10 5.68
N GLY A 426 7.16 -23.05 6.15
CA GLY A 426 5.93 -22.50 5.61
C GLY A 426 5.88 -22.37 4.10
N SER A 427 5.37 -23.40 3.44
CA SER A 427 5.02 -23.34 2.03
C SER A 427 3.63 -23.94 1.88
N GLY A 428 2.76 -23.27 1.12
CA GLY A 428 1.39 -23.72 0.88
C GLY A 428 0.34 -23.14 1.83
N GLU A 429 -0.88 -23.67 1.67
CA GLU A 429 -2.14 -23.09 2.15
C GLU A 429 -2.29 -23.11 3.68
N ASP A 430 -1.71 -24.11 4.36
CA ASP A 430 -1.83 -24.27 5.81
C ASP A 430 -1.07 -23.21 6.60
N TYR A 431 -0.12 -22.52 5.97
CA TYR A 431 0.82 -21.61 6.61
C TYR A 431 0.15 -20.45 7.36
N ILE A 432 -0.88 -19.85 6.75
CA ILE A 432 -1.56 -18.69 7.34
C ILE A 432 -2.64 -19.13 8.32
N ARG A 433 -3.33 -20.24 8.01
CA ARG A 433 -4.40 -20.78 8.87
C ARG A 433 -3.87 -21.13 10.25
N ASN A 434 -2.71 -21.78 10.29
CA ASN A 434 -2.10 -22.23 11.54
C ASN A 434 -0.91 -21.36 11.93
N PHE A 435 -0.80 -20.14 11.40
CA PHE A 435 0.25 -19.23 11.79
C PHE A 435 0.17 -19.04 13.31
N PRO A 436 1.24 -19.35 14.07
CA PRO A 436 1.21 -19.29 15.51
C PRO A 436 1.10 -17.82 15.94
N TYR A 437 -0.14 -17.37 16.14
CA TYR A 437 -0.43 -16.03 16.64
C TYR A 437 -0.10 -15.87 18.12
N ARG A 438 0.40 -16.93 18.78
CA ARG A 438 0.19 -17.06 20.22
C ARG A 438 1.25 -16.45 21.11
N ASP A 439 2.48 -16.22 20.68
CA ASP A 439 3.43 -15.40 21.44
C ASP A 439 4.53 -14.87 20.49
N PRO A 440 5.13 -13.70 20.77
CA PRO A 440 6.36 -13.30 20.09
C PRO A 440 7.44 -14.37 20.27
N LEU A 441 8.21 -14.65 19.22
CA LEU A 441 9.39 -15.49 19.34
C LEU A 441 10.37 -14.81 20.28
N GLU A 442 10.88 -15.51 21.28
CA GLU A 442 11.85 -15.01 22.24
C GLU A 442 13.19 -15.74 22.06
N GLY A 443 14.26 -14.96 21.94
CA GLY A 443 15.59 -15.52 21.81
C GLY A 443 16.66 -14.62 22.42
N ILE A 444 17.81 -15.20 22.70
CA ILE A 444 18.96 -14.51 23.26
C ILE A 444 19.95 -14.24 22.13
N GLY A 445 20.23 -12.95 21.89
CA GLY A 445 21.21 -12.52 20.91
C GLY A 445 22.65 -12.79 21.35
N PRO A 446 23.63 -12.66 20.44
CA PRO A 446 25.05 -12.85 20.75
C PRO A 446 25.60 -11.85 21.76
N ASP A 447 24.91 -10.73 21.97
CA ASP A 447 25.22 -9.71 22.97
C ASP A 447 24.61 -10.01 24.35
N GLY A 448 23.95 -11.17 24.51
CA GLY A 448 23.29 -11.59 25.75
C GLY A 448 21.94 -10.91 26.00
N VAL A 449 21.42 -10.16 25.03
CA VAL A 449 20.15 -9.43 25.14
C VAL A 449 19.01 -10.32 24.70
N THR A 450 17.89 -10.27 25.42
CA THR A 450 16.66 -10.93 25.00
C THR A 450 16.01 -10.11 23.88
N TYR A 451 15.79 -10.76 22.75
CA TYR A 451 15.07 -10.23 21.60
C TYR A 451 13.72 -10.91 21.48
N HIS A 452 12.74 -10.14 21.04
CA HIS A 452 11.42 -10.62 20.70
C HIS A 452 11.13 -10.33 19.23
N ALA A 453 10.66 -11.33 18.46
CA ALA A 453 10.13 -11.13 17.11
C ALA A 453 8.62 -11.27 17.10
N LEU A 454 7.96 -10.17 16.76
CA LEU A 454 6.55 -10.15 16.42
C LEU A 454 6.42 -10.22 14.89
N THR A 455 5.92 -11.34 14.40
CA THR A 455 5.62 -11.50 12.98
C THR A 455 4.16 -11.13 12.73
N VAL A 456 3.94 -10.14 11.88
CA VAL A 456 2.64 -9.78 11.33
C VAL A 456 2.54 -10.49 9.97
N PRO A 457 1.78 -11.61 9.85
CA PRO A 457 1.85 -12.46 8.67
C PRO A 457 1.61 -11.67 7.38
N LEU A 458 2.46 -11.94 6.39
CA LEU A 458 2.48 -11.32 5.07
C LEU A 458 2.78 -9.80 5.05
N ASN A 459 2.97 -9.13 6.18
CA ASN A 459 3.16 -7.68 6.20
C ASN A 459 4.59 -7.32 6.66
N ARG A 460 4.94 -7.67 7.91
CA ARG A 460 6.22 -7.27 8.52
C ARG A 460 6.67 -8.18 9.64
N VAL A 461 7.97 -8.14 9.92
CA VAL A 461 8.59 -8.73 11.12
C VAL A 461 9.16 -7.58 11.95
N VAL A 462 8.71 -7.45 13.19
CA VAL A 462 9.22 -6.45 14.14
C VAL A 462 10.09 -7.17 15.14
N ILE A 463 11.37 -6.83 15.20
CA ILE A 463 12.32 -7.38 16.17
C ILE A 463 12.62 -6.28 17.18
N TYR A 464 12.43 -6.56 18.47
CA TYR A 464 12.81 -5.62 19.52
C TYR A 464 13.65 -6.27 20.61
N GLY A 465 14.73 -5.59 21.00
CA GLY A 465 15.65 -6.03 22.05
C GLY A 465 15.30 -5.39 23.39
N GLN A 466 15.16 -6.18 24.44
CA GLN A 466 14.90 -5.70 25.80
C GLN A 466 16.20 -5.66 26.61
N ARG A 467 16.74 -4.46 26.81
CA ARG A 467 17.87 -4.22 27.74
C ARG A 467 17.35 -3.60 29.04
N PRO A 468 17.77 -4.09 30.22
CA PRO A 468 17.45 -3.44 31.49
C PRO A 468 17.95 -1.98 31.49
N GLY A 469 17.03 -1.01 31.61
CA GLY A 469 17.35 0.41 31.74
C GLY A 469 17.61 1.19 30.44
N ILE A 470 17.46 0.57 29.25
CA ILE A 470 17.57 1.27 27.95
C ILE A 470 16.27 1.06 27.18
N VAL A 471 15.76 2.12 26.54
CA VAL A 471 14.62 2.03 25.60
C VAL A 471 14.98 1.00 24.53
N GLY A 472 14.18 -0.06 24.41
CA GLY A 472 14.48 -1.19 23.54
C GLY A 472 14.72 -0.76 22.09
N ILE A 473 15.73 -1.37 21.46
CA ILE A 473 15.96 -1.21 20.01
C ILE A 473 14.78 -1.88 19.32
N LYS A 474 14.07 -1.18 18.44
CA LYS A 474 12.95 -1.72 17.65
C LYS A 474 13.30 -1.59 16.18
N ASP A 475 13.46 -2.72 15.51
CA ASP A 475 13.72 -2.80 14.08
C ASP A 475 12.51 -3.43 13.37
N THR A 476 11.90 -2.68 12.45
CA THR A 476 10.83 -3.20 11.59
C THR A 476 11.39 -3.61 10.24
N HIS A 477 11.10 -4.84 9.83
CA HIS A 477 11.47 -5.40 8.53
C HIS A 477 10.20 -5.71 7.72
N GLN A 478 9.95 -4.93 6.66
CA GLN A 478 8.81 -5.16 5.77
C GLN A 478 9.02 -6.42 4.92
N VAL A 479 7.99 -7.25 4.80
CA VAL A 479 8.00 -8.48 3.96
C VAL A 479 8.31 -8.13 2.51
N MET A 480 7.74 -7.04 2.02
CA MET A 480 7.99 -6.52 0.69
C MET A 480 8.62 -5.14 0.80
N ASN A 481 9.86 -5.00 0.34
CA ASN A 481 10.51 -3.70 0.26
C ASN A 481 10.08 -2.98 -1.03
N ILE A 482 8.93 -2.32 -0.98
CA ILE A 482 8.39 -1.55 -2.12
C ILE A 482 9.18 -0.26 -2.24
N ARG A 483 9.62 0.04 -3.45
CA ARG A 483 10.38 1.26 -3.77
C ARG A 483 9.75 2.09 -4.86
N VAL A 484 8.84 1.51 -5.64
CA VAL A 484 8.13 2.22 -6.70
C VAL A 484 6.67 1.82 -6.75
N ILE A 485 5.79 2.81 -6.92
CA ILE A 485 4.40 2.58 -7.32
C ILE A 485 4.26 2.96 -8.81
N PRO A 486 4.01 1.99 -9.70
CA PRO A 486 3.88 2.25 -11.14
C PRO A 486 2.73 3.20 -11.47
N ASP A 487 2.95 4.06 -12.47
CA ASP A 487 1.95 5.01 -12.96
C ASP A 487 0.63 4.36 -13.40
N TYR A 488 0.64 3.11 -13.88
CA TYR A 488 -0.60 2.44 -14.31
C TYR A 488 -1.50 2.06 -13.11
N LEU A 489 -0.91 1.78 -11.94
CA LEU A 489 -1.67 1.57 -10.69
C LEU A 489 -2.23 2.89 -10.16
N LEU A 490 -1.58 4.00 -10.49
CA LEU A 490 -2.01 5.33 -10.07
C LEU A 490 -3.05 5.94 -11.00
N ARG A 491 -2.88 5.82 -12.32
CA ARG A 491 -3.72 6.46 -13.35
C ARG A 491 -4.85 5.55 -13.86
N GLY A 492 -4.70 4.25 -13.70
CA GLY A 492 -5.46 3.21 -14.39
C GLY A 492 -4.78 2.75 -15.67
N ARG A 493 -5.24 1.64 -16.22
CA ARG A 493 -4.77 1.11 -17.51
C ARG A 493 -5.49 1.81 -18.66
N ARG A 494 -4.80 1.95 -19.80
CA ARG A 494 -5.42 2.47 -21.01
C ARG A 494 -6.49 1.48 -21.47
N LYS A 495 -7.69 1.97 -21.81
CA LYS A 495 -8.76 1.11 -22.34
C LYS A 495 -8.34 0.48 -23.67
N VAL A 496 -8.90 -0.68 -23.99
CA VAL A 496 -8.65 -1.39 -25.26
C VAL A 496 -9.00 -0.52 -26.47
N ASP A 497 -10.07 0.27 -26.34
CA ASP A 497 -10.53 1.21 -27.38
C ASP A 497 -9.59 2.43 -27.55
N GLY A 498 -8.57 2.55 -26.70
CA GLY A 498 -7.58 3.62 -26.73
C GLY A 498 -8.05 4.95 -26.16
N ASP A 499 -9.35 5.09 -25.86
CA ASP A 499 -9.97 6.30 -25.31
C ASP A 499 -10.04 6.27 -23.78
N GLY A 500 -9.09 6.95 -23.14
CA GLY A 500 -9.05 7.13 -21.70
C GLY A 500 -8.45 5.96 -20.90
N TYR A 501 -8.66 6.04 -19.59
CA TYR A 501 -8.11 5.13 -18.60
C TYR A 501 -9.24 4.48 -17.78
N GLN A 502 -8.96 3.31 -17.22
CA GLN A 502 -9.87 2.58 -16.33
C GLN A 502 -9.08 1.81 -15.29
N PHE A 503 -9.63 1.74 -14.08
CA PHE A 503 -9.12 0.85 -13.03
C PHE A 503 -9.84 -0.49 -13.10
N THR A 504 -9.08 -1.55 -12.87
CA THR A 504 -9.62 -2.87 -12.56
C THR A 504 -9.54 -3.10 -11.05
N ASP A 505 -10.41 -3.95 -10.50
CA ASP A 505 -10.34 -4.29 -9.08
C ASP A 505 -8.99 -4.92 -8.71
N GLU A 506 -8.37 -5.70 -9.62
CA GLU A 506 -7.04 -6.28 -9.38
C GLU A 506 -5.95 -5.20 -9.24
N ASP A 507 -6.02 -4.12 -10.03
CA ASP A 507 -5.07 -3.00 -9.92
C ASP A 507 -5.24 -2.28 -8.58
N ILE A 508 -6.48 -2.09 -8.13
CA ILE A 508 -6.76 -1.46 -6.82
C ILE A 508 -6.36 -2.36 -5.67
N ASP A 509 -6.62 -3.66 -5.75
CA ASP A 509 -6.16 -4.64 -4.78
C ASP A 509 -4.63 -4.61 -4.63
N LEU A 510 -3.91 -4.58 -5.76
CA LEU A 510 -2.45 -4.51 -5.76
C LEU A 510 -1.94 -3.19 -5.16
N LEU A 511 -2.59 -2.07 -5.45
CA LEU A 511 -2.28 -0.77 -4.85
C LEU A 511 -2.48 -0.79 -3.32
N GLU A 512 -3.55 -1.42 -2.86
CA GLU A 512 -3.86 -1.57 -1.43
C GLU A 512 -2.87 -2.50 -0.73
N ILE A 513 -2.45 -3.60 -1.37
CA ILE A 513 -1.36 -4.45 -0.88
C ILE A 513 -0.09 -3.61 -0.71
N PHE A 514 0.24 -2.77 -1.70
CA PHE A 514 1.44 -1.95 -1.61
C PHE A 514 1.38 -0.94 -0.48
N ARG A 515 0.22 -0.32 -0.27
CA ARG A 515 -0.01 0.60 0.84
C ARG A 515 0.09 -0.11 2.19
N ASP A 516 -0.52 -1.28 2.34
CA ASP A 516 -0.54 -2.05 3.59
C ASP A 516 0.87 -2.54 3.98
N VAL A 517 1.62 -3.09 3.01
CA VAL A 517 2.97 -3.62 3.27
C VAL A 517 4.00 -2.52 3.48
N TYR A 518 3.79 -1.33 2.91
CA TYR A 518 4.65 -0.18 3.20
C TYR A 518 4.56 0.22 4.69
N GLY A 519 3.36 0.18 5.27
CA GLY A 519 3.11 0.35 6.70
C GLY A 519 3.42 1.74 7.27
N ASP A 520 3.26 1.89 8.58
CA ASP A 520 3.38 3.15 9.35
C ASP A 520 4.82 3.61 9.64
N ASP A 521 5.80 2.74 9.48
CA ASP A 521 7.20 2.99 9.87
C ASP A 521 8.03 3.67 8.76
N GLY A 522 7.41 3.93 7.59
CA GLY A 522 8.05 4.58 6.45
C GLY A 522 8.19 6.09 6.62
N ASN A 523 9.19 6.68 5.95
CA ASN A 523 9.43 8.14 5.99
C ASN A 523 8.73 8.91 4.85
N GLY A 524 8.00 8.22 3.98
CA GLY A 524 7.35 8.74 2.77
C GLY A 524 8.29 9.00 1.60
N HIS A 525 9.60 9.16 1.83
CA HIS A 525 10.61 9.51 0.81
C HIS A 525 11.26 8.29 0.14
N ASP A 526 11.08 7.11 0.70
CA ASP A 526 11.70 5.86 0.25
C ASP A 526 10.91 5.10 -0.83
N VAL A 527 9.72 5.60 -1.18
CA VAL A 527 8.90 5.11 -2.30
C VAL A 527 8.74 6.20 -3.36
N GLN A 528 9.14 5.88 -4.58
CA GLN A 528 9.01 6.75 -5.75
C GLN A 528 7.67 6.53 -6.44
N PHE A 529 6.97 7.61 -6.75
CA PHE A 529 5.78 7.57 -7.58
C PHE A 529 5.48 8.95 -8.17
N SER A 530 4.77 8.98 -9.30
CA SER A 530 4.39 10.24 -9.96
C SER A 530 3.13 10.82 -9.34
N ARG A 531 3.25 11.96 -8.66
CA ARG A 531 2.08 12.70 -8.14
C ARG A 531 1.15 13.16 -9.26
N ASP A 532 1.69 13.47 -10.44
CA ASP A 532 0.89 13.80 -11.62
C ASP A 532 0.08 12.59 -12.12
N ALA A 533 0.68 11.40 -12.10
CA ALA A 533 -0.05 10.17 -12.42
C ALA A 533 -1.14 9.89 -11.38
N LEU A 534 -0.85 10.10 -10.10
CA LEU A 534 -1.83 9.97 -9.01
C LEU A 534 -3.01 10.92 -9.20
N HIS A 535 -2.77 12.22 -9.40
CA HIS A 535 -3.86 13.17 -9.61
C HIS A 535 -4.59 12.95 -10.94
N SER A 536 -3.90 12.47 -11.98
CA SER A 536 -4.58 11.99 -13.19
C SER A 536 -5.51 10.81 -12.88
N GLY A 537 -5.09 9.90 -12.00
CA GLY A 537 -5.89 8.80 -11.52
C GLY A 537 -7.10 9.20 -10.72
N ILE A 538 -6.96 10.17 -9.82
CA ILE A 538 -8.09 10.74 -9.06
C ILE A 538 -9.13 11.28 -10.05
N ARG A 539 -8.71 12.03 -11.09
CA ARG A 539 -9.62 12.51 -12.13
C ARG A 539 -10.28 11.36 -12.90
N THR A 540 -9.52 10.32 -13.25
CA THR A 540 -10.08 9.12 -13.88
C THR A 540 -11.15 8.49 -12.97
N ALA A 541 -10.84 8.29 -11.69
CA ALA A 541 -11.74 7.67 -10.73
C ALA A 541 -13.02 8.49 -10.48
N ILE A 542 -12.93 9.83 -10.48
CA ILE A 542 -14.10 10.71 -10.42
C ILE A 542 -14.93 10.56 -11.71
N SER A 543 -14.30 10.69 -12.88
CA SER A 543 -15.01 10.61 -14.17
C SER A 543 -15.66 9.27 -14.45
N THR A 544 -15.05 8.16 -14.02
CA THR A 544 -15.61 6.81 -14.20
C THR A 544 -16.44 6.35 -13.00
N TRP A 545 -16.60 7.21 -11.99
CA TRP A 545 -17.21 6.88 -10.70
C TRP A 545 -16.74 5.55 -10.10
N HIS A 546 -15.43 5.44 -9.89
CA HIS A 546 -14.84 4.27 -9.24
C HIS A 546 -14.48 4.58 -7.78
N GLU A 547 -15.47 4.47 -6.90
CA GLU A 547 -15.37 4.85 -5.48
C GLU A 547 -14.15 4.24 -4.77
N ARG A 548 -13.92 2.95 -4.98
CA ARG A 548 -12.81 2.21 -4.35
C ARG A 548 -11.44 2.73 -4.79
N ALA A 549 -11.27 3.01 -6.08
CA ALA A 549 -10.07 3.61 -6.64
C ALA A 549 -9.85 5.03 -6.10
N LEU A 550 -10.90 5.85 -6.10
CA LEU A 550 -10.84 7.21 -5.56
C LEU A 550 -10.39 7.21 -4.09
N THR A 551 -11.00 6.34 -3.28
CA THR A 551 -10.67 6.18 -1.86
C THR A 551 -9.21 5.76 -1.66
N SER A 552 -8.74 4.74 -2.37
CA SER A 552 -7.36 4.25 -2.27
C SER A 552 -6.33 5.29 -2.70
N LEU A 553 -6.59 6.01 -3.79
CA LEU A 553 -5.69 7.06 -4.30
C LEU A 553 -5.62 8.26 -3.36
N LEU A 554 -6.75 8.71 -2.81
CA LEU A 554 -6.79 9.80 -1.83
C LEU A 554 -6.08 9.41 -0.53
N ARG A 555 -6.27 8.18 -0.04
CA ARG A 555 -5.53 7.64 1.10
C ARG A 555 -4.04 7.64 0.84
N LEU A 556 -3.61 7.17 -0.33
CA LEU A 556 -2.20 7.14 -0.70
C LEU A 556 -1.58 8.55 -0.78
N ASP A 557 -2.28 9.50 -1.40
CA ASP A 557 -1.82 10.89 -1.54
C ASP A 557 -1.64 11.55 -0.16
N GLU A 558 -2.68 11.46 0.68
CA GLU A 558 -2.64 12.02 2.03
C GLU A 558 -1.54 11.39 2.86
N TYR A 559 -1.46 10.06 2.83
CA TYR A 559 -0.48 9.31 3.61
C TYR A 559 0.95 9.70 3.29
N MET A 560 1.31 9.56 2.02
CA MET A 560 2.69 9.70 1.57
C MET A 560 3.14 11.16 1.67
N LEU A 561 2.28 12.12 1.32
CA LEU A 561 2.67 13.52 1.37
C LEU A 561 2.73 14.05 2.79
N ARG A 562 1.80 13.69 3.68
CA ARG A 562 1.92 14.10 5.09
C ARG A 562 3.17 13.50 5.73
N LEU A 563 3.48 12.23 5.48
CA LEU A 563 4.73 11.62 5.97
C LEU A 563 5.97 12.32 5.43
N ARG A 564 5.99 12.71 4.15
CA ARG A 564 7.11 13.47 3.57
C ARG A 564 7.28 14.86 4.18
N LEU A 565 6.20 15.47 4.66
CA LEU A 565 6.24 16.77 5.35
C LEU A 565 6.67 16.63 6.80
N GLU A 566 6.24 15.56 7.48
CA GLU A 566 6.60 15.24 8.86
C GLU A 566 8.07 14.81 8.99
N ASN A 567 8.63 14.16 7.95
CA ASN A 567 9.98 13.61 7.96
C ASN A 567 10.94 14.38 7.06
N ALA A 568 12.13 14.69 7.58
CA ALA A 568 13.20 15.27 6.78
C ALA A 568 13.60 14.31 5.63
N PRO A 569 13.84 14.83 4.41
CA PRO A 569 14.29 13.99 3.31
C PRO A 569 15.66 13.38 3.66
N PRO A 570 15.89 12.10 3.32
CA PRO A 570 17.17 11.46 3.55
C PRO A 570 18.30 12.19 2.79
N PRO A 571 19.53 12.22 3.34
CA PRO A 571 20.67 12.85 2.67
C PRO A 571 20.90 12.24 1.29
N GLY A 572 21.02 13.09 0.27
CA GLY A 572 21.14 12.67 -1.13
C GLY A 572 19.85 12.80 -1.95
N TYR A 573 18.70 13.13 -1.34
CA TYR A 573 17.43 13.37 -2.03
C TYR A 573 16.87 14.79 -1.82
N PRO A 574 17.63 15.88 -2.08
CA PRO A 574 17.26 17.25 -1.72
C PRO A 574 16.11 17.86 -2.56
N ASN A 575 15.64 17.18 -3.62
CA ASN A 575 14.82 17.81 -4.67
C ASN A 575 13.35 17.35 -4.71
N LEU A 576 12.89 16.53 -3.77
CA LEU A 576 11.45 16.25 -3.63
C LEU A 576 10.83 17.41 -2.84
N SER A 577 10.68 18.57 -3.48
CA SER A 577 9.96 19.70 -2.91
C SER A 577 8.47 19.36 -2.76
N THR A 578 8.12 18.57 -1.75
CA THR A 578 6.76 18.60 -1.24
C THR A 578 6.53 20.01 -0.75
N GLY A 579 5.59 20.73 -1.38
CA GLY A 579 5.24 22.09 -0.99
C GLY A 579 4.96 22.18 0.52
N ILE A 580 4.95 23.38 1.08
CA ILE A 580 4.97 23.59 2.54
C ILE A 580 3.78 22.89 3.25
N PHE A 581 2.68 22.66 2.54
CA PHE A 581 1.46 22.07 3.09
C PHE A 581 0.86 21.03 2.14
N TYR A 582 0.18 20.04 2.73
CA TYR A 582 -0.62 19.08 1.99
C TYR A 582 -1.90 19.76 1.48
N ALA A 583 -2.15 19.65 0.17
CA ALA A 583 -3.35 20.14 -0.47
C ALA A 583 -3.66 19.31 -1.72
N ILE A 584 -4.95 19.14 -2.00
CA ILE A 584 -5.48 18.45 -3.18
C ILE A 584 -5.81 19.51 -4.24
N PRO A 585 -5.61 19.26 -5.54
CA PRO A 585 -6.01 20.19 -6.59
C PRO A 585 -7.50 20.55 -6.52
N GLN A 586 -7.81 21.85 -6.51
CA GLN A 586 -9.18 22.38 -6.46
C GLN A 586 -10.06 21.88 -7.61
N GLN A 587 -9.45 21.56 -8.77
CA GLN A 587 -10.15 21.05 -9.95
C GLN A 587 -10.88 19.72 -9.67
N HIS A 588 -10.40 18.91 -8.70
CA HIS A 588 -11.05 17.65 -8.37
C HIS A 588 -12.43 17.89 -7.72
N PHE A 589 -12.59 18.94 -6.92
CA PHE A 589 -13.88 19.33 -6.35
C PHE A 589 -14.85 19.81 -7.44
N LEU A 590 -14.36 20.63 -8.38
CA LEU A 590 -15.18 21.11 -9.50
C LEU A 590 -15.59 19.98 -10.44
N GLN A 591 -14.74 18.98 -10.63
CA GLN A 591 -15.08 17.79 -11.43
C GLN A 591 -16.10 16.90 -10.71
N ALA A 592 -16.02 16.77 -9.38
CA ALA A 592 -16.98 15.98 -8.60
C ALA A 592 -18.41 16.53 -8.68
N ILE A 593 -18.59 17.86 -8.63
CA ILE A 593 -19.92 18.48 -8.71
C ILE A 593 -20.58 18.39 -10.09
N GLN A 594 -19.82 18.00 -11.13
CA GLN A 594 -20.33 17.79 -12.49
C GLN A 594 -20.94 16.40 -12.69
N LEU A 595 -20.76 15.48 -11.74
CA LEU A 595 -21.37 14.16 -11.79
C LEU A 595 -22.88 14.24 -11.52
N PRO A 596 -23.66 13.23 -11.95
CA PRO A 596 -25.06 13.12 -11.55
C PRO A 596 -25.19 12.86 -10.04
N MET A 597 -26.31 13.28 -9.45
CA MET A 597 -26.68 12.86 -8.09
C MET A 597 -27.14 11.39 -8.12
N PRO A 598 -26.83 10.58 -7.09
CA PRO A 598 -26.14 10.94 -5.85
C PRO A 598 -24.59 10.85 -5.92
N ASP A 599 -24.03 10.39 -7.04
CA ASP A 599 -22.59 10.11 -7.18
C ASP A 599 -21.71 11.35 -6.91
N ALA A 600 -22.15 12.53 -7.38
CA ALA A 600 -21.49 13.80 -7.09
C ALA A 600 -21.28 14.03 -5.58
N MET A 601 -22.32 13.76 -4.78
CA MET A 601 -22.31 13.96 -3.34
C MET A 601 -21.30 13.03 -2.65
N TYR A 602 -21.30 11.75 -3.01
CA TYR A 602 -20.38 10.77 -2.41
C TYR A 602 -18.92 11.01 -2.85
N CYS A 603 -18.68 11.35 -4.12
CA CYS A 603 -17.38 11.83 -4.59
C CYS A 603 -16.88 13.03 -3.76
N PHE A 604 -17.75 14.02 -3.58
CA PHE A 604 -17.40 15.25 -2.89
C PHE A 604 -17.08 15.00 -1.41
N LEU A 605 -17.85 14.13 -0.74
CA LEU A 605 -17.59 13.71 0.64
C LEU A 605 -16.23 13.04 0.80
N LEU A 606 -15.79 12.21 -0.15
CA LEU A 606 -14.46 11.60 -0.13
C LEU A 606 -13.34 12.64 -0.26
N LEU A 607 -13.53 13.65 -1.12
CA LEU A 607 -12.57 14.75 -1.28
C LEU A 607 -12.49 15.61 0.00
N LEU A 608 -13.65 15.96 0.58
CA LEU A 608 -13.70 16.67 1.86
C LEU A 608 -12.99 15.90 2.97
N ARG A 609 -13.28 14.59 3.09
CA ARG A 609 -12.65 13.74 4.09
C ARG A 609 -11.13 13.69 3.95
N CYS A 610 -10.61 13.78 2.72
CA CYS A 610 -9.18 13.77 2.49
C CYS A 610 -8.52 15.11 2.85
N ASN A 611 -9.12 16.24 2.44
CA ASN A 611 -8.67 17.58 2.82
C ASN A 611 -9.74 18.64 2.47
N ALA A 612 -10.57 19.04 3.43
CA ALA A 612 -11.66 19.99 3.20
C ALA A 612 -11.13 21.40 2.84
N GLU A 613 -9.98 21.78 3.39
CA GLU A 613 -9.34 23.09 3.18
C GLU A 613 -8.74 23.24 1.77
N SER A 614 -8.75 22.17 0.97
CA SER A 614 -8.38 22.21 -0.45
C SER A 614 -9.54 22.67 -1.37
N MET A 615 -10.73 22.90 -0.82
CA MET A 615 -11.88 23.41 -1.57
C MET A 615 -11.61 24.84 -2.10
N PRO A 616 -12.05 25.20 -3.32
CA PRO A 616 -11.89 26.56 -3.83
C PRO A 616 -12.82 27.55 -3.07
N PRO A 617 -12.27 28.59 -2.39
CA PRO A 617 -13.09 29.49 -1.58
C PRO A 617 -14.05 30.37 -2.38
N ASP A 618 -13.64 30.79 -3.59
CA ASP A 618 -14.39 31.76 -4.40
C ASP A 618 -15.09 31.13 -5.62
N SER A 619 -15.39 29.83 -5.58
CA SER A 619 -16.05 29.15 -6.70
C SER A 619 -17.56 29.39 -6.73
N SER A 620 -18.03 30.21 -7.67
CA SER A 620 -19.47 30.41 -7.89
C SER A 620 -20.21 29.13 -8.26
N GLU A 621 -19.55 28.22 -9.00
CA GLU A 621 -20.12 26.93 -9.40
C GLU A 621 -20.39 26.05 -8.16
N LEU A 622 -19.43 26.01 -7.23
CA LEU A 622 -19.55 25.22 -6.00
C LEU A 622 -20.59 25.83 -5.06
N THR A 623 -20.62 27.16 -4.93
CA THR A 623 -21.66 27.86 -4.15
C THR A 623 -23.05 27.56 -4.70
N GLN A 624 -23.22 27.62 -6.03
CA GLN A 624 -24.50 27.31 -6.66
C GLN A 624 -24.90 25.85 -6.40
N TRP A 625 -23.98 24.91 -6.57
CA TRP A 625 -24.21 23.50 -6.29
C TRP A 625 -24.59 23.26 -4.82
N ALA A 626 -23.94 23.93 -3.86
CA ALA A 626 -24.28 23.83 -2.44
C ALA A 626 -25.67 24.40 -2.12
N MET A 627 -26.08 25.50 -2.76
CA MET A 627 -27.44 26.03 -2.67
C MET A 627 -28.48 25.05 -3.24
N ASP A 628 -28.18 24.45 -4.40
CA ASP A 628 -29.05 23.46 -5.04
C ASP A 628 -29.18 22.21 -4.15
N LEU A 629 -28.09 21.74 -3.53
CA LEU A 629 -28.10 20.67 -2.53
C LEU A 629 -28.97 21.03 -1.32
N SER A 630 -28.84 22.25 -0.78
CA SER A 630 -29.60 22.71 0.39
C SER A 630 -31.11 22.78 0.13
N SER A 631 -31.51 22.90 -1.13
CA SER A 631 -32.91 22.94 -1.58
C SER A 631 -33.34 21.65 -2.28
N TYR A 632 -32.47 20.64 -2.31
CA TYR A 632 -32.67 19.41 -3.07
C TYR A 632 -33.96 18.70 -2.64
N ARG A 633 -34.77 18.36 -3.65
CA ARG A 633 -36.02 17.61 -3.49
C ARG A 633 -35.91 16.34 -4.30
N CYS A 634 -36.45 15.24 -3.76
CA CYS A 634 -36.46 13.96 -4.44
C CYS A 634 -37.15 14.11 -5.82
N PRO A 635 -36.52 13.66 -6.91
CA PRO A 635 -37.19 13.56 -8.19
C PRO A 635 -38.40 12.63 -8.06
N PRO A 636 -39.56 12.96 -8.64
CA PRO A 636 -40.77 12.14 -8.54
C PRO A 636 -40.63 10.72 -9.11
N GLU A 637 -39.57 10.45 -9.90
CA GLU A 637 -39.33 9.17 -10.58
C GLU A 637 -37.98 8.52 -10.17
N GLY A 638 -37.32 9.00 -9.10
CA GLY A 638 -35.98 8.55 -8.72
C GLY A 638 -35.95 7.53 -7.56
N ASN A 639 -35.08 6.51 -7.67
CA ASN A 639 -34.75 5.56 -6.59
C ASN A 639 -33.92 6.18 -5.44
N THR A 640 -33.98 7.49 -5.22
CA THR A 640 -33.18 8.18 -4.21
C THR A 640 -33.78 7.93 -2.83
N SER A 641 -32.97 7.45 -1.88
CA SER A 641 -33.46 7.20 -0.53
C SER A 641 -33.76 8.51 0.20
N ASP A 642 -34.72 8.49 1.14
CA ASP A 642 -34.98 9.65 2.02
C ASP A 642 -33.70 10.06 2.79
N SER A 643 -32.81 9.11 3.06
CA SER A 643 -31.51 9.38 3.67
C SER A 643 -30.63 10.24 2.77
N ASP A 644 -30.53 9.92 1.48
CA ASP A 644 -29.72 10.68 0.52
C ASP A 644 -30.26 12.11 0.34
N VAL A 645 -31.59 12.28 0.31
CA VAL A 645 -32.21 13.61 0.22
C VAL A 645 -31.90 14.45 1.47
N ASN A 646 -31.97 13.83 2.66
CA ASN A 646 -31.62 14.49 3.90
C ASN A 646 -30.12 14.82 3.96
N LEU A 647 -29.27 13.89 3.53
CA LEU A 647 -27.83 14.07 3.44
C LEU A 647 -27.49 15.24 2.54
N ALA A 648 -28.04 15.29 1.32
CA ALA A 648 -27.85 16.39 0.39
C ALA A 648 -28.21 17.75 1.02
N ARG A 649 -29.37 17.83 1.67
CA ARG A 649 -29.85 19.07 2.29
C ARG A 649 -28.94 19.55 3.43
N LYS A 650 -28.56 18.63 4.30
CA LYS A 650 -27.72 18.90 5.47
C LYS A 650 -26.30 19.26 5.05
N LEU A 651 -25.75 18.52 4.08
CA LEU A 651 -24.44 18.78 3.49
C LEU A 651 -24.42 20.15 2.81
N GLY A 652 -25.42 20.47 1.98
CA GLY A 652 -25.50 21.77 1.29
C GLY A 652 -25.52 22.95 2.26
N LYS A 653 -26.33 22.85 3.33
CA LYS A 653 -26.36 23.88 4.38
C LYS A 653 -25.01 24.00 5.09
N TRP A 654 -24.41 22.89 5.50
CA TRP A 654 -23.11 22.88 6.15
C TRP A 654 -22.00 23.46 5.25
N LEU A 655 -22.03 23.14 3.95
CA LEU A 655 -21.06 23.64 2.98
C LEU A 655 -21.12 25.15 2.84
N LEU A 656 -22.31 25.74 2.75
CA LEU A 656 -22.46 27.19 2.65
C LEU A 656 -21.87 27.90 3.88
N ASP A 657 -22.08 27.36 5.07
CA ASP A 657 -21.48 27.89 6.29
C ASP A 657 -19.95 27.71 6.28
N PHE A 658 -19.46 26.53 5.87
CA PHE A 658 -18.02 26.27 5.78
C PHE A 658 -17.32 27.19 4.78
N MET A 659 -17.92 27.47 3.61
CA MET A 659 -17.33 28.36 2.61
C MET A 659 -17.09 29.78 3.13
N ILE A 660 -17.91 30.24 4.08
CA ILE A 660 -17.72 31.55 4.73
C ILE A 660 -16.49 31.53 5.65
N GLU A 661 -16.25 30.43 6.36
CA GLU A 661 -15.14 30.28 7.30
C GLU A 661 -13.83 29.78 6.64
N LEU A 662 -13.93 29.22 5.44
CA LEU A 662 -12.85 28.51 4.74
C LEU A 662 -11.54 29.30 4.61
N PRO A 663 -11.52 30.60 4.25
CA PRO A 663 -10.26 31.35 4.18
C PRO A 663 -9.49 31.34 5.50
N GLY A 664 -10.18 31.49 6.64
CA GLY A 664 -9.58 31.40 7.97
C GLY A 664 -9.14 29.97 8.31
N SER A 665 -9.98 28.97 8.00
CA SER A 665 -9.63 27.56 8.21
C SER A 665 -8.40 27.11 7.41
N ILE A 666 -8.16 27.67 6.22
CA ILE A 666 -6.95 27.37 5.43
C ILE A 666 -5.69 27.86 6.16
N GLU A 667 -5.71 29.06 6.73
CA GLU A 667 -4.55 29.60 7.46
C GLU A 667 -4.31 28.80 8.75
N GLU A 668 -5.37 28.54 9.50
CA GLU A 668 -5.35 27.77 10.73
C GLU A 668 -4.84 26.33 10.53
N SER A 669 -5.36 25.62 9.53
CA SER A 669 -4.94 24.24 9.22
C SER A 669 -3.49 24.14 8.75
N ARG A 670 -2.92 25.19 8.16
CA ARG A 670 -1.51 25.24 7.78
C ARG A 670 -0.58 25.34 8.99
N GLU A 671 -1.00 26.04 10.03
CA GLU A 671 -0.22 26.16 11.27
C GLU A 671 -0.22 24.87 12.08
N ASN A 672 -1.40 24.26 12.27
CA ASN A 672 -1.56 23.03 13.02
C ASN A 672 -2.62 22.13 12.38
N PRO A 673 -2.24 21.32 11.37
CA PRO A 673 -3.21 20.52 10.63
C PRO A 673 -3.88 19.45 11.49
N GLN A 674 -3.23 18.98 12.56
CA GLN A 674 -3.79 17.94 13.41
C GLN A 674 -4.95 18.45 14.27
N GLU A 675 -4.86 19.68 14.77
CA GLU A 675 -5.87 20.24 15.69
C GLU A 675 -6.80 21.26 15.04
N LYS A 676 -6.43 21.85 13.90
CA LYS A 676 -7.19 22.94 13.27
C LYS A 676 -7.84 22.56 11.94
N ALA A 677 -7.35 21.54 11.23
CA ALA A 677 -8.04 21.06 10.03
C ALA A 677 -9.34 20.34 10.42
N ILE A 678 -10.38 20.45 9.60
CA ILE A 678 -11.66 19.74 9.77
C ILE A 678 -11.43 18.23 9.66
N PHE A 679 -10.58 17.81 8.72
CA PHE A 679 -10.17 16.42 8.57
C PHE A 679 -8.65 16.30 8.61
N TYR A 680 -8.16 15.36 9.41
CA TYR A 680 -6.75 15.04 9.49
C TYR A 680 -6.53 13.54 9.43
N LYS A 681 -5.79 13.06 8.43
CA LYS A 681 -5.63 11.63 8.16
C LYS A 681 -7.03 10.97 8.12
N GLY A 682 -7.95 11.64 7.41
CA GLY A 682 -9.38 11.39 7.24
C GLY A 682 -10.21 11.05 8.48
N SER A 683 -9.68 11.38 9.66
CA SER A 683 -10.42 11.46 10.90
C SER A 683 -11.02 12.86 11.02
N LEU A 684 -12.29 12.93 11.43
CA LEU A 684 -12.99 14.19 11.65
C LEU A 684 -12.52 14.83 12.95
N ASN A 685 -12.12 16.09 12.89
CA ASN A 685 -11.66 16.84 14.05
C ASN A 685 -12.83 17.48 14.79
N ARG A 686 -13.18 16.90 15.94
CA ARG A 686 -14.29 17.32 16.80
C ARG A 686 -13.99 18.57 17.63
N HIS A 687 -12.76 19.08 17.61
CA HIS A 687 -12.41 20.29 18.36
C HIS A 687 -12.82 21.56 17.60
N THR A 688 -12.88 21.49 16.27
CA THR A 688 -13.37 22.58 15.42
C THR A 688 -14.90 22.70 15.53
N GLN A 689 -15.42 23.93 15.47
CA GLN A 689 -16.87 24.16 15.49
C GLN A 689 -17.55 23.50 14.28
N LEU A 690 -16.98 23.68 13.08
CA LEU A 690 -17.49 23.09 11.85
C LEU A 690 -17.40 21.57 11.83
N GLY A 691 -16.35 20.98 12.39
CA GLY A 691 -16.21 19.53 12.51
C GLY A 691 -17.28 18.92 13.42
N ARG A 692 -17.61 19.56 14.56
CA ARG A 692 -18.74 19.12 15.41
C ARG A 692 -20.07 19.22 14.69
N ARG A 693 -20.31 20.33 14.00
CA ARG A 693 -21.54 20.49 13.20
C ARG A 693 -21.63 19.47 12.08
N PHE A 694 -20.52 19.13 11.43
CA PHE A 694 -20.50 18.07 10.42
C PHE A 694 -20.91 16.72 11.03
N LEU A 695 -20.34 16.39 12.19
CA LEU A 695 -20.66 15.17 12.93
C LEU A 695 -22.13 15.10 13.33
N GLU A 696 -22.71 16.20 13.81
CA GLU A 696 -24.08 16.22 14.32
C GLU A 696 -25.13 16.37 13.22
N GLU A 697 -24.84 17.14 12.17
CA GLU A 697 -25.81 17.50 11.13
C GLU A 697 -25.73 16.61 9.89
N VAL A 698 -24.53 16.16 9.50
CA VAL A 698 -24.28 15.48 8.22
C VAL A 698 -24.08 13.97 8.42
N CYS A 699 -23.18 13.56 9.32
CA CYS A 699 -22.85 12.14 9.55
C CYS A 699 -24.05 11.21 9.81
N PRO A 700 -25.13 11.61 10.52
CA PRO A 700 -26.27 10.71 10.78
C PRO A 700 -26.98 10.20 9.52
N TYR A 701 -26.77 10.86 8.38
CA TYR A 701 -27.39 10.52 7.10
C TYR A 701 -26.42 9.85 6.11
N ILE A 702 -25.14 9.75 6.45
CA ILE A 702 -24.15 9.06 5.61
C ILE A 702 -24.33 7.55 5.78
N SER A 703 -24.37 6.81 4.66
CA SER A 703 -24.50 5.34 4.64
C SER A 703 -23.50 4.65 5.59
N ARG A 704 -23.89 3.47 6.11
CA ARG A 704 -23.11 2.71 7.10
C ARG A 704 -21.68 2.39 6.66
N ASP A 705 -21.42 2.28 5.36
CA ASP A 705 -20.10 2.00 4.80
C ASP A 705 -19.08 3.12 5.07
N PHE A 706 -19.57 4.32 5.43
CA PHE A 706 -18.78 5.47 5.82
C PHE A 706 -18.69 5.65 7.35
N GLN A 707 -19.02 4.68 8.21
CA GLN A 707 -19.02 4.91 9.67
C GLN A 707 -17.65 5.05 10.35
N SER A 708 -16.54 4.89 9.61
CA SER A 708 -15.19 5.00 10.18
C SER A 708 -14.72 6.43 10.49
N TRP A 709 -15.58 7.45 10.38
CA TRP A 709 -15.19 8.86 10.53
C TRP A 709 -15.00 9.25 12.00
N GLU A 710 -15.64 8.48 12.89
CA GLU A 710 -15.68 8.73 14.33
C GLU A 710 -14.53 8.09 15.10
N ASN A 711 -13.87 7.08 14.54
CA ASN A 711 -12.83 6.34 15.23
C ASN A 711 -11.50 7.10 15.17
N GLU A 712 -11.24 7.92 16.20
CA GLU A 712 -9.94 8.57 16.42
C GLU A 712 -8.79 7.55 16.42
N ASP A 713 -9.04 6.33 16.92
CA ASP A 713 -8.05 5.25 17.00
C ASP A 713 -7.77 4.56 15.65
N LYS A 714 -8.63 4.77 14.63
CA LYS A 714 -8.49 4.15 13.30
C LYS A 714 -8.50 5.21 12.22
N HIS A 715 -7.38 5.93 12.06
CA HIS A 715 -7.13 6.78 10.90
C HIS A 715 -7.53 6.04 9.62
N TRP A 716 -8.33 6.67 8.76
CA TRP A 716 -8.81 6.01 7.53
C TRP A 716 -7.66 5.59 6.60
N VAL A 717 -6.51 6.24 6.75
CA VAL A 717 -5.27 5.96 6.03
C VAL A 717 -4.68 4.60 6.42
N ARG A 718 -5.08 4.07 7.58
CA ARG A 718 -4.73 2.72 8.07
C ARG A 718 -5.83 1.70 7.77
N LEU A 719 -7.03 2.14 7.40
CA LEU A 719 -8.07 1.22 6.97
C LEU A 719 -7.67 0.67 5.61
N VAL A 720 -7.54 -0.63 5.50
CA VAL A 720 -7.30 -1.33 4.24
C VAL A 720 -8.66 -1.73 3.68
N SER A 721 -8.96 -1.30 2.45
CA SER A 721 -10.18 -1.76 1.75
C SER A 721 -10.02 -3.19 1.24
N TYR A 722 -8.79 -3.69 1.22
CA TYR A 722 -8.41 -5.02 0.81
C TYR A 722 -7.79 -5.77 1.99
N ASN A 723 -8.46 -6.79 2.52
CA ASN A 723 -7.87 -7.62 3.55
C ASN A 723 -6.93 -8.63 2.89
N MET A 724 -5.64 -8.29 2.82
CA MET A 724 -4.61 -9.12 2.19
C MET A 724 -4.54 -10.54 2.75
N ARG A 725 -4.75 -10.74 4.06
CA ARG A 725 -4.73 -12.08 4.65
C ARG A 725 -5.91 -12.91 4.19
N LYS A 726 -7.12 -12.33 4.22
CA LYS A 726 -8.34 -12.98 3.76
C LYS A 726 -8.27 -13.29 2.27
N GLN A 727 -7.75 -12.37 1.46
CA GLN A 727 -7.69 -12.58 0.02
C GLN A 727 -6.55 -13.50 -0.40
N TRP A 728 -5.38 -13.45 0.25
CA TRP A 728 -4.31 -14.42 -0.01
C TRP A 728 -4.83 -15.85 0.15
N PHE A 729 -5.66 -16.08 1.17
CA PHE A 729 -6.33 -17.36 1.37
C PHE A 729 -7.23 -17.72 0.19
N ILE A 730 -8.07 -16.80 -0.30
CA ILE A 730 -8.96 -17.09 -1.43
C ILE A 730 -8.17 -17.32 -2.73
N ASP A 731 -7.23 -16.43 -3.04
CA ASP A 731 -6.52 -16.38 -4.32
C ASP A 731 -5.45 -17.48 -4.49
N VAL A 732 -4.92 -18.00 -3.37
CA VAL A 732 -3.89 -19.05 -3.39
C VAL A 732 -4.50 -20.45 -3.29
N GLN A 733 -5.72 -20.59 -2.75
CA GLN A 733 -6.43 -21.87 -2.69
C GLN A 733 -7.15 -22.25 -3.99
N GLN A 734 -7.47 -21.26 -4.84
CA GLN A 734 -7.99 -21.45 -6.21
C GLN A 734 -6.85 -21.45 -7.21
#